data_AF-A0A1H3MUN6-F1
#
_entry.id   AF-A0A1H3MUN6-F1
#
_cell.length_a   1.000
_cell.length_b   1.000
_cell.length_c   1.000
_cell.angle_alpha   90.00
_cell.angle_beta   90.00
_cell.angle_gamma   90.00
#
_symmetry.space_group_name_H-M   'P 1'
#
loop_
_entity.id
_entity.type
_entity.pdbx_description
1 polymer ?
#
loop_
_entity_poly.entity_id
_entity_poly.type
_entity_poly.pdbx_seq_one_letter_code
_entity_poly.pdbx_strand_id
1 'polypeptide(L)'
;MSVIRLNINGKEVTGQHGQTILQVARANGIEIPTLCYDERMEIYGSCGLCIVEVEGIPKLLRACATEISQDMVIKTNSKTIKANRKIALELLLTDHTGDCRPPCVLECPGKTDCQGYVGLIANGEYKESLKLIKEQLPLPASIGRVCPHPCEDACRRELKDEPVAIAWHKRFVADIDLQDPEVFIPEIKESSGKKVAIVGGGPGGLSTAYYLLQEGHEVTIYDMMPEMGGMLKYGIPQYRLPKDVLNQEIGIIEKMGAQMINNVRIGQDLTLDYLRTNNDAVYLSIGCWESSPMKCKGEDLEGVIGGIHFLRDVVENKPIKIGKKVAVIGGGNTAMDACRTAVRLGADEVYNLYRRTRGEMPAEEIEIVEAEEEGVIFKFLVSPLEVIGENGRVQKIRLQKMELGEPDASGRRRPVPIEGEEEILELDSVIVAIGQYVNVEGFEALERTKWDTIISDEKTFSTSIPGIFAGGDAINDNLKIAIQAIGDGKIASKVIHEYVNGVQVRYEKPYLVTRKAEDIKVEEFAHRETANRPPMAHLSPEFRRQNFEEVGLGFTPEQAVEDAKRCLECGCHDYFECKLLEYANDYHVEPDRLAGEMHQRQAENSHPFIDRNPDKCILCGLCVRVCQEVMDITALGLVDRGFDTIVKPAMDRPLKDTDCISCGQCVDVCPTGALQERLLIEKSVPVEAHQVDTVCGYCSVGCEQTLEVCGNMLVRSLPKLDSPSSGGLLCVKGRFGFDMAQKNQRITTPMIRKDGELVEASWDEALLLVAKKAQGIGFQNGADSIALTVSDHWTNEEIYTAKRLAHEVLHTPWLGSLNRKNGGLQDVLGIDASPNTLEEVLRTQVILLIGSQIMRDHAMAGVKVRKAVQENGAQLITVNPEKTKADEWATINVTPENQLSFLKEIAASLIEKGCNPAAVEGFEALKENLKDVKPSTEAAKIAAIYSDAKSAMIVFDSKTLTSEAEVMLANIAVLAGQIGAPRKGLLKLQPQNNSQALPLLGIHKDAAAILDSIRAGHLKGLLLLGEDLPAQELKSLDFLMVMDSHLTETAKMADVFLPAAIHAETEGTYTSFERRLQPLTNVLEPAQTMKNWEVLTKIAAILRKPFDYGTTAAITADLAVNTPGYQGLQSLTEEPTFWPLNESPVLYTEGFGFEDGKARLQIPSDASIFEKQLSTHYITNLFMKKLEAEGLDRH
;
A
#
# COMPACT_ATOMS: atom_id res chain seq x y z
N MET A 1 30.15 -10.91 -30.47
CA MET A 1 28.83 -11.30 -31.04
C MET A 1 28.50 -10.32 -32.16
N SER A 2 27.90 -10.79 -33.26
CA SER A 2 27.51 -9.94 -34.39
C SER A 2 26.27 -9.11 -34.04
N VAL A 3 26.38 -7.78 -34.16
CA VAL A 3 25.26 -6.86 -34.00
C VAL A 3 24.32 -7.00 -35.19
N ILE A 4 23.03 -7.16 -34.94
CA ILE A 4 21.97 -7.21 -35.95
C ILE A 4 21.27 -5.85 -35.98
N ARG A 5 21.05 -5.29 -37.17
CA ARG A 5 20.26 -4.07 -37.36
C ARG A 5 18.89 -4.43 -37.92
N LEU A 6 17.86 -3.76 -37.41
CA LEU A 6 16.47 -3.92 -37.80
C LEU A 6 15.72 -2.61 -37.55
N ASN A 7 14.56 -2.47 -38.17
CA ASN A 7 13.67 -1.34 -38.03
C ASN A 7 12.39 -1.75 -37.31
N ILE A 8 12.00 -1.02 -36.26
CA ILE A 8 10.72 -1.23 -35.57
C ILE A 8 9.96 0.11 -35.58
N ASN A 9 8.78 0.13 -36.20
CA ASN A 9 7.93 1.33 -36.35
C ASN A 9 8.66 2.55 -36.94
N GLY A 10 9.59 2.35 -37.87
CA GLY A 10 10.39 3.42 -38.47
C GLY A 10 11.66 3.78 -37.69
N LYS A 11 11.85 3.24 -36.48
CA LYS A 11 13.06 3.45 -35.66
C LYS A 11 14.10 2.37 -35.96
N GLU A 12 15.29 2.78 -36.37
CA GLU A 12 16.46 1.89 -36.46
C GLU A 12 16.91 1.48 -35.06
N VAL A 13 17.02 0.17 -34.83
CA VAL A 13 17.43 -0.41 -33.56
C VAL A 13 18.49 -1.50 -33.78
N THR A 14 19.26 -1.79 -32.73
CA THR A 14 20.26 -2.86 -32.75
C THR A 14 19.96 -3.92 -31.71
N GLY A 15 20.21 -5.17 -32.07
CA GLY A 15 20.11 -6.32 -31.18
C GLY A 15 21.29 -7.28 -31.36
N GLN A 16 21.31 -8.31 -30.52
CA GLN A 16 22.29 -9.39 -30.55
C GLN A 16 21.66 -10.66 -31.12
N HIS A 17 22.48 -11.50 -31.75
CA HIS A 17 22.03 -12.79 -32.25
C HIS A 17 21.44 -13.66 -31.12
N GLY A 18 20.32 -14.34 -31.41
CA GLY A 18 19.56 -15.12 -30.42
C GLY A 18 18.51 -14.32 -29.63
N GLN A 19 18.48 -12.98 -29.76
CA GLN A 19 17.41 -12.18 -29.16
C GLN A 19 16.14 -12.23 -29.98
N THR A 20 15.01 -12.20 -29.29
CA THR A 20 13.68 -12.10 -29.90
C THR A 20 13.32 -10.66 -30.24
N ILE A 21 12.34 -10.46 -31.13
CA ILE A 21 11.79 -9.14 -31.46
C ILE A 21 11.34 -8.42 -30.18
N LEU A 22 10.69 -9.12 -29.25
CA LEU A 22 10.20 -8.53 -28.00
C LEU A 22 11.35 -8.00 -27.12
N GLN A 23 12.42 -8.78 -26.96
CA GLN A 23 13.58 -8.37 -26.17
C GLN A 23 14.24 -7.12 -26.74
N VAL A 24 14.42 -7.07 -28.07
CA VAL A 24 15.00 -5.88 -28.72
C VAL A 24 14.05 -4.68 -28.62
N ALA A 25 12.74 -4.88 -28.80
CA ALA A 25 11.76 -3.81 -28.67
C ALA A 25 11.81 -3.17 -27.28
N ARG A 26 11.79 -3.98 -26.21
CA ARG A 26 11.88 -3.51 -24.82
C ARG A 26 13.20 -2.78 -24.54
N ALA A 27 14.33 -3.35 -24.96
CA ALA A 27 15.65 -2.72 -24.80
C ALA A 27 15.77 -1.35 -25.51
N ASN A 28 14.86 -1.04 -26.44
CA ASN A 28 14.82 0.22 -27.18
C ASN A 28 13.62 1.11 -26.83
N GLY A 29 12.92 0.82 -25.72
CA GLY A 29 11.76 1.59 -25.24
C GLY A 29 10.53 1.47 -26.14
N ILE A 30 10.39 0.35 -26.87
CA ILE A 30 9.23 0.08 -27.73
C ILE A 30 8.36 -0.96 -27.04
N GLU A 31 7.16 -0.56 -26.65
CA GLU A 31 6.23 -1.44 -25.97
C GLU A 31 5.51 -2.39 -26.94
N ILE A 32 5.46 -3.66 -26.54
CA ILE A 32 4.66 -4.70 -27.18
C ILE A 32 3.91 -5.44 -26.07
N PRO A 33 2.56 -5.40 -26.03
CA PRO A 33 1.77 -5.95 -24.94
C PRO A 33 1.95 -7.46 -24.74
N THR A 34 2.01 -7.90 -23.48
CA THR A 34 2.15 -9.32 -23.09
C THR A 34 1.47 -9.59 -21.75
N LEU A 35 0.73 -10.70 -21.66
CA LEU A 35 0.15 -11.22 -20.40
C LEU A 35 0.76 -12.56 -19.95
N CYS A 36 1.54 -13.24 -20.80
CA CYS A 36 2.07 -14.59 -20.52
C CYS A 36 3.61 -14.67 -20.62
N TYR A 37 4.30 -13.53 -20.50
CA TYR A 37 5.75 -13.44 -20.70
C TYR A 37 6.45 -12.91 -19.43
N ASP A 38 7.51 -13.59 -19.03
CA ASP A 38 8.50 -13.18 -18.03
C ASP A 38 9.87 -13.55 -18.62
N GLU A 39 10.88 -12.73 -18.39
CA GLU A 39 12.22 -12.91 -18.98
C GLU A 39 13.03 -14.04 -18.33
N ARG A 40 12.63 -14.48 -17.12
CA ARG A 40 13.29 -15.55 -16.36
C ARG A 40 12.84 -16.96 -16.77
N MET A 41 11.88 -17.06 -17.69
CA MET A 41 11.23 -18.31 -18.10
C MET A 41 11.35 -18.56 -19.61
N GLU A 42 11.13 -19.81 -20.02
CA GLU A 42 11.06 -20.17 -21.44
C GLU A 42 9.83 -19.53 -22.13
N ILE A 43 9.90 -19.45 -23.45
CA ILE A 43 8.87 -18.78 -24.25
C ILE A 43 7.64 -19.69 -24.39
N TYR A 44 6.48 -19.21 -23.92
CA TYR A 44 5.21 -19.96 -24.00
C TYR A 44 4.26 -19.44 -25.10
N GLY A 45 4.10 -18.12 -25.20
CA GLY A 45 3.35 -17.48 -26.28
C GLY A 45 1.84 -17.79 -26.31
N SER A 46 1.17 -18.00 -25.18
CA SER A 46 -0.28 -18.32 -25.14
C SER A 46 -1.22 -17.13 -25.33
N CYS A 47 -0.92 -15.95 -24.75
CA CYS A 47 -1.88 -14.84 -24.68
C CYS A 47 -2.26 -14.17 -26.01
N GLY A 48 -1.45 -14.31 -27.06
CA GLY A 48 -1.77 -13.73 -28.38
C GLY A 48 -1.54 -12.23 -28.55
N LEU A 49 -1.13 -11.49 -27.52
CA LEU A 49 -1.00 -10.03 -27.60
C LEU A 49 0.28 -9.53 -28.30
N CYS A 50 1.38 -10.25 -28.18
CA CYS A 50 2.68 -9.84 -28.71
C CYS A 50 2.82 -9.97 -30.24
N ILE A 51 1.71 -10.03 -30.97
CA ILE A 51 1.71 -10.17 -32.42
C ILE A 51 2.23 -8.91 -33.12
N VAL A 52 3.01 -9.12 -34.18
CA VAL A 52 3.63 -8.09 -35.01
C VAL A 52 3.56 -8.46 -36.50
N GLU A 53 3.62 -7.43 -37.35
CA GLU A 53 3.79 -7.58 -38.80
C GLU A 53 5.27 -7.43 -39.14
N VAL A 54 5.78 -8.30 -40.00
CA VAL A 54 7.15 -8.22 -40.54
C VAL A 54 7.08 -8.12 -42.06
N GLU A 55 7.75 -7.13 -42.64
CA GLU A 55 7.73 -6.92 -44.09
C GLU A 55 8.23 -8.16 -44.84
N GLY A 56 7.54 -8.53 -45.92
CA GLY A 56 7.82 -9.75 -46.69
C GLY A 56 7.23 -11.04 -46.10
N ILE A 57 6.68 -11.01 -44.88
CA ILE A 57 6.04 -12.18 -44.24
C ILE A 57 4.52 -11.98 -44.20
N PRO A 58 3.72 -12.81 -44.88
CA PRO A 58 2.27 -12.62 -44.99
C PRO A 58 1.49 -12.96 -43.71
N LYS A 59 2.13 -13.61 -42.73
CA LYS A 59 1.51 -14.02 -41.46
C LYS A 59 1.96 -13.09 -40.33
N LEU A 60 1.08 -12.88 -39.36
CA LEU A 60 1.46 -12.24 -38.09
C LEU A 60 2.39 -13.16 -37.30
N LEU A 61 3.47 -12.60 -36.77
CA LEU A 61 4.46 -13.32 -35.97
C LEU A 61 4.35 -12.93 -34.51
N ARG A 62 4.73 -13.83 -33.61
CA ARG A 62 4.79 -13.55 -32.17
C ARG A 62 6.15 -12.95 -31.84
N ALA A 63 6.16 -11.70 -31.39
CA ALA A 63 7.40 -11.00 -31.06
C ALA A 63 8.21 -11.71 -29.96
N CYS A 64 7.53 -12.37 -29.01
CA CYS A 64 8.18 -13.10 -27.92
C CYS A 64 8.91 -14.37 -28.35
N ALA A 65 8.64 -14.90 -29.55
CA ALA A 65 9.16 -16.19 -30.02
C ALA A 65 9.94 -16.08 -31.34
N THR A 66 9.96 -14.91 -31.96
CA THR A 66 10.61 -14.70 -33.25
C THR A 66 11.97 -14.08 -33.02
N GLU A 67 13.04 -14.77 -33.40
CA GLU A 67 14.40 -14.23 -33.39
C GLU A 67 14.54 -13.10 -34.42
N ILE A 68 15.36 -12.11 -34.08
CA ILE A 68 15.68 -11.01 -34.99
C ILE A 68 16.61 -11.47 -36.13
N SER A 69 16.45 -10.88 -37.31
CA SER A 69 17.40 -11.04 -38.42
C SER A 69 17.79 -9.69 -39.00
N GLN A 70 18.89 -9.68 -39.75
CA GLN A 70 19.41 -8.49 -40.41
C GLN A 70 18.34 -7.88 -41.33
N ASP A 71 18.18 -6.56 -41.23
CA ASP A 71 17.29 -5.73 -42.03
C ASP A 71 15.79 -6.09 -41.91
N MET A 72 15.37 -6.74 -40.81
CA MET A 72 13.94 -6.91 -40.52
C MET A 72 13.24 -5.55 -40.39
N VAL A 73 12.05 -5.41 -40.99
CA VAL A 73 11.19 -4.23 -40.82
C VAL A 73 9.89 -4.66 -40.16
N ILE A 74 9.65 -4.17 -38.94
CA ILE A 74 8.58 -4.62 -38.06
C ILE A 74 7.60 -3.48 -37.78
N LYS A 75 6.30 -3.78 -37.82
CA LYS A 75 5.23 -2.89 -37.36
C LYS A 75 4.53 -3.53 -36.16
N THR A 76 4.31 -2.74 -35.11
CA THR A 76 3.70 -3.24 -33.86
C THR A 76 2.29 -2.69 -33.61
N ASN A 77 1.78 -1.80 -34.46
CA ASN A 77 0.55 -1.04 -34.20
C ASN A 77 -0.37 -0.82 -35.43
N SER A 78 -0.37 -1.75 -36.40
CA SER A 78 -1.26 -1.68 -37.58
C SER A 78 -2.74 -1.90 -37.19
N LYS A 79 -3.68 -1.52 -38.08
CA LYS A 79 -5.11 -1.81 -37.90
C LYS A 79 -5.38 -3.31 -37.71
N THR A 80 -4.67 -4.15 -38.46
CA THR A 80 -4.76 -5.62 -38.38
C THR A 80 -4.29 -6.12 -37.02
N ILE A 81 -3.17 -5.60 -36.50
CA ILE A 81 -2.63 -5.97 -35.19
C ILE A 81 -3.61 -5.58 -34.09
N LYS A 82 -4.13 -4.35 -34.10
CA LYS A 82 -5.12 -3.88 -33.11
C LYS A 82 -6.37 -4.76 -33.09
N ALA A 83 -6.90 -5.12 -34.26
CA ALA A 83 -8.08 -5.98 -34.36
C ALA A 83 -7.84 -7.39 -33.78
N ASN A 84 -6.68 -7.99 -34.04
CA ASN A 84 -6.34 -9.31 -33.50
C ASN A 84 -6.08 -9.27 -31.98
N ARG A 85 -5.44 -8.21 -31.47
CA ARG A 85 -5.28 -8.01 -30.02
C ARG A 85 -6.63 -7.85 -29.31
N LYS A 86 -7.55 -7.06 -29.87
CA LYS A 86 -8.93 -6.93 -29.37
C LYS A 86 -9.63 -8.30 -29.28
N ILE A 87 -9.59 -9.10 -30.34
CA ILE A 87 -10.17 -10.46 -30.35
C ILE A 87 -9.51 -11.36 -29.29
N ALA A 88 -8.19 -11.33 -29.15
CA ALA A 88 -7.48 -12.12 -28.15
C ALA A 88 -7.89 -11.74 -26.73
N LEU A 89 -7.98 -10.44 -26.42
CA LEU A 89 -8.44 -9.95 -25.12
C LEU A 89 -9.88 -10.34 -24.83
N GLU A 90 -10.78 -10.17 -25.80
CA GLU A 90 -12.19 -10.56 -25.65
C GLU A 90 -12.33 -12.05 -25.34
N LEU A 91 -11.56 -12.92 -26.01
CA LEU A 91 -11.53 -14.35 -25.73
C LEU A 91 -11.04 -14.64 -24.30
N LEU A 92 -9.97 -13.98 -23.85
CA LEU A 92 -9.46 -14.13 -22.47
C LEU A 92 -10.48 -13.66 -21.43
N LEU A 93 -11.33 -12.70 -21.76
CA LEU A 93 -12.36 -12.15 -20.88
C LEU A 93 -13.65 -12.99 -20.83
N THR A 94 -13.87 -13.94 -21.76
CA THR A 94 -15.11 -14.73 -21.81
C THR A 94 -15.38 -15.58 -20.56
N ASP A 95 -14.33 -15.96 -19.84
CA ASP A 95 -14.39 -16.82 -18.65
C ASP A 95 -13.68 -16.19 -17.43
N HIS A 96 -13.28 -14.91 -17.55
CA HIS A 96 -12.73 -14.13 -16.45
C HIS A 96 -13.88 -13.51 -15.66
N THR A 97 -14.08 -13.95 -14.44
CA THR A 97 -15.18 -13.50 -13.56
C THR A 97 -14.63 -12.97 -12.23
N GLY A 98 -15.17 -11.84 -11.79
CA GLY A 98 -14.69 -11.13 -10.61
C GLY A 98 -14.90 -9.63 -10.77
N ASP A 99 -15.33 -8.95 -9.72
CA ASP A 99 -15.55 -7.51 -9.79
C ASP A 99 -14.22 -6.76 -9.85
N CYS A 100 -13.98 -6.07 -10.96
CA CYS A 100 -12.83 -5.16 -11.06
C CYS A 100 -12.95 -4.03 -10.03
N ARG A 101 -14.17 -3.51 -9.83
CA ARG A 101 -14.48 -2.44 -8.87
C ARG A 101 -15.74 -2.81 -8.07
N PRO A 102 -15.82 -2.42 -6.80
CA PRO A 102 -16.95 -2.78 -5.94
C PRO A 102 -18.21 -1.97 -6.33
N PRO A 103 -19.42 -2.50 -6.07
CA PRO A 103 -20.68 -1.85 -6.42
C PRO A 103 -20.84 -0.45 -5.81
N CYS A 104 -20.34 -0.22 -4.59
CA CYS A 104 -20.38 1.09 -3.95
C CYS A 104 -19.62 2.19 -4.74
N VAL A 105 -18.58 1.82 -5.50
CA VAL A 105 -17.88 2.74 -6.41
C VAL A 105 -18.67 2.92 -7.71
N LEU A 106 -19.21 1.83 -8.25
CA LEU A 106 -19.93 1.84 -9.52
C LEU A 106 -21.21 2.67 -9.46
N GLU A 107 -21.94 2.57 -8.35
CA GLU A 107 -23.19 3.31 -8.11
C GLU A 107 -22.97 4.74 -7.63
N CYS A 108 -21.77 5.08 -7.14
CA CYS A 108 -21.46 6.47 -6.80
C CYS A 108 -21.43 7.34 -8.07
N PRO A 109 -22.25 8.41 -8.17
CA PRO A 109 -22.19 9.33 -9.30
C PRO A 109 -20.86 10.06 -9.45
N GLY A 110 -20.26 10.44 -8.32
CA GLY A 110 -18.93 11.06 -8.27
C GLY A 110 -17.78 10.07 -8.43
N LYS A 111 -18.06 8.76 -8.58
CA LYS A 111 -17.07 7.68 -8.73
C LYS A 111 -16.00 7.67 -7.62
N THR A 112 -16.39 8.06 -6.40
CA THR A 112 -15.49 8.05 -5.23
C THR A 112 -15.04 6.63 -4.89
N ASP A 113 -13.77 6.43 -4.55
CA ASP A 113 -13.23 5.11 -4.19
C ASP A 113 -13.66 4.65 -2.79
N CYS A 114 -14.94 4.29 -2.66
CA CYS A 114 -15.56 3.92 -1.40
C CYS A 114 -14.86 2.77 -0.68
N GLN A 115 -14.36 1.76 -1.40
CA GLN A 115 -13.62 0.66 -0.77
C GLN A 115 -12.25 1.13 -0.30
N GLY A 116 -11.52 1.90 -1.12
CA GLY A 116 -10.19 2.40 -0.79
C GLY A 116 -10.20 3.27 0.47
N TYR A 117 -11.00 4.34 0.51
CA TYR A 117 -10.95 5.27 1.66
C TYR A 117 -11.51 4.67 2.95
N VAL A 118 -12.53 3.79 2.86
CA VAL A 118 -13.01 3.05 4.02
C VAL A 118 -11.92 2.11 4.54
N GLY A 119 -11.21 1.40 3.66
CA GLY A 119 -10.10 0.53 4.09
C GLY A 119 -8.97 1.32 4.74
N LEU A 120 -8.60 2.48 4.19
CA LEU A 120 -7.61 3.37 4.78
C LEU A 120 -8.02 3.83 6.18
N ILE A 121 -9.31 4.18 6.40
CA ILE A 121 -9.83 4.49 7.74
C ILE A 121 -9.70 3.28 8.67
N ALA A 122 -10.03 2.07 8.22
CA ALA A 122 -9.89 0.85 9.03
C ALA A 122 -8.43 0.58 9.44
N ASN A 123 -7.47 1.01 8.62
CA ASN A 123 -6.03 0.91 8.87
C ASN A 123 -5.45 2.14 9.61
N GLY A 124 -6.24 3.17 9.91
CA GLY A 124 -5.80 4.39 10.61
C GLY A 124 -5.18 5.48 9.72
N GLU A 125 -5.18 5.30 8.40
CA GLU A 125 -4.58 6.20 7.41
C GLU A 125 -5.55 7.33 7.00
N TYR A 126 -5.92 8.20 7.95
CA TYR A 126 -6.95 9.23 7.72
C TYR A 126 -6.56 10.28 6.69
N LYS A 127 -5.28 10.69 6.66
CA LYS A 127 -4.77 11.67 5.68
C LYS A 127 -4.82 11.12 4.25
N GLU A 128 -4.39 9.88 4.04
CA GLU A 128 -4.47 9.23 2.72
C GLU A 128 -5.91 8.96 2.30
N SER A 129 -6.77 8.54 3.26
CA SER A 129 -8.20 8.40 3.02
C SER A 129 -8.83 9.70 2.49
N LEU A 130 -8.49 10.84 3.10
CA LEU A 130 -8.95 12.14 2.65
C LEU A 130 -8.42 12.48 1.25
N LYS A 131 -7.13 12.28 0.98
CA LYS A 131 -6.53 12.54 -0.35
C LYS A 131 -7.29 11.78 -1.43
N LEU A 132 -7.52 10.49 -1.23
CA LEU A 132 -8.24 9.61 -2.15
C LEU A 132 -9.69 10.10 -2.37
N ILE A 133 -10.35 10.62 -1.35
CA ILE A 133 -11.66 11.25 -1.50
C ILE A 133 -11.55 12.53 -2.34
N LYS A 134 -10.60 13.42 -2.02
CA LYS A 134 -10.43 14.73 -2.67
C LYS A 134 -9.96 14.64 -4.13
N GLU A 135 -9.43 13.50 -4.58
CA GLU A 135 -9.24 13.21 -6.01
C GLU A 135 -10.56 13.13 -6.78
N GLN A 136 -11.62 12.66 -6.13
CA GLN A 136 -12.93 12.38 -6.76
C GLN A 136 -14.01 13.39 -6.33
N LEU A 137 -13.79 14.08 -5.21
CA LEU A 137 -14.81 14.89 -4.54
C LEU A 137 -14.20 16.12 -3.85
N PRO A 138 -14.39 17.34 -4.41
CA PRO A 138 -13.78 18.56 -3.87
C PRO A 138 -14.42 19.08 -2.56
N LEU A 139 -15.67 18.67 -2.30
CA LEU A 139 -16.49 19.14 -1.16
C LEU A 139 -16.90 17.96 -0.24
N PRO A 140 -15.95 17.16 0.28
CA PRO A 140 -16.28 15.94 1.02
C PRO A 140 -17.00 16.18 2.35
N ALA A 141 -16.70 17.26 3.08
CA ALA A 141 -17.34 17.58 4.35
C ALA A 141 -18.81 17.96 4.13
N SER A 142 -19.10 18.77 3.10
CA SER A 142 -20.47 19.13 2.74
C SER A 142 -21.25 17.92 2.23
N ILE A 143 -20.66 17.14 1.33
CA ILE A 143 -21.34 16.01 0.71
C ILE A 143 -21.53 14.85 1.69
N GLY A 144 -20.61 14.63 2.63
CA GLY A 144 -20.79 13.65 3.70
C GLY A 144 -21.99 13.94 4.63
N ARG A 145 -22.52 15.17 4.62
CA ARG A 145 -23.72 15.57 5.38
C ARG A 145 -25.03 15.45 4.61
N VAL A 146 -25.00 15.63 3.29
CA VAL A 146 -26.22 15.83 2.48
C VAL A 146 -26.44 14.78 1.40
N CYS A 147 -25.50 13.85 1.20
CA CYS A 147 -25.58 12.84 0.15
C CYS A 147 -26.66 11.79 0.47
N PRO A 148 -27.53 11.42 -0.51
CA PRO A 148 -28.49 10.32 -0.39
C PRO A 148 -27.83 8.94 -0.59
N HIS A 149 -26.53 8.84 -0.32
CA HIS A 149 -25.72 7.61 -0.27
C HIS A 149 -26.12 6.39 -1.16
N PRO A 150 -26.24 6.51 -2.50
CA PRO A 150 -26.53 5.35 -3.36
C PRO A 150 -25.45 4.26 -3.30
N CYS A 151 -24.26 4.61 -2.82
CA CYS A 151 -23.17 3.67 -2.56
C CYS A 151 -23.44 2.76 -1.36
N GLU A 152 -24.27 3.18 -0.39
CA GLU A 152 -24.68 2.38 0.75
C GLU A 152 -25.77 1.38 0.35
N ASP A 153 -26.76 1.80 -0.45
CA ASP A 153 -27.81 0.92 -1.01
C ASP A 153 -27.24 -0.22 -1.87
N ALA A 154 -26.07 0.02 -2.49
CA ALA A 154 -25.36 -0.96 -3.31
C ALA A 154 -24.36 -1.82 -2.51
N CYS A 155 -24.23 -1.58 -1.21
CA CYS A 155 -23.22 -2.22 -0.38
C CYS A 155 -23.54 -3.70 -0.15
N ARG A 156 -22.65 -4.60 -0.56
CA ARG A 156 -22.82 -6.05 -0.36
C ARG A 156 -22.91 -6.48 1.11
N ARG A 157 -22.53 -5.61 2.05
CA ARG A 157 -22.64 -5.91 3.49
C ARG A 157 -24.08 -6.14 3.92
N GLU A 158 -25.06 -5.57 3.21
CA GLU A 158 -26.50 -5.81 3.42
C GLU A 158 -26.91 -7.27 3.27
N LEU A 159 -26.14 -8.08 2.53
CA LEU A 159 -26.38 -9.53 2.43
C LEU A 159 -26.11 -10.25 3.75
N LYS A 160 -25.41 -9.60 4.70
CA LYS A 160 -25.02 -10.16 6.00
C LYS A 160 -25.69 -9.43 7.16
N ASP A 161 -25.61 -8.10 7.19
CA ASP A 161 -26.22 -7.24 8.20
C ASP A 161 -26.59 -5.86 7.63
N GLU A 162 -25.93 -4.77 8.06
CA GLU A 162 -26.23 -3.39 7.66
C GLU A 162 -25.12 -2.85 6.74
N PRO A 163 -25.42 -1.91 5.83
CA PRO A 163 -24.36 -1.33 5.00
C PRO A 163 -23.30 -0.62 5.84
N VAL A 164 -22.10 -0.49 5.28
CA VAL A 164 -21.03 0.35 5.84
C VAL A 164 -21.45 1.82 5.75
N ALA A 165 -21.12 2.63 6.75
CA ALA A 165 -21.46 4.05 6.84
C ALA A 165 -20.59 4.95 5.93
N ILE A 166 -20.57 4.65 4.64
CA ILE A 166 -19.69 5.26 3.63
C ILE A 166 -19.78 6.80 3.62
N ALA A 167 -20.98 7.38 3.72
CA ALA A 167 -21.16 8.83 3.75
C ALA A 167 -20.60 9.45 5.04
N TRP A 168 -20.75 8.77 6.18
CA TRP A 168 -20.26 9.25 7.48
C TRP A 168 -18.75 9.13 7.62
N HIS A 169 -18.13 8.09 7.04
CA HIS A 169 -16.67 7.97 6.92
C HIS A 169 -16.06 9.12 6.14
N LYS A 170 -16.69 9.48 5.01
CA LYS A 170 -16.29 10.63 4.20
C LYS A 170 -16.36 11.93 4.99
N ARG A 171 -17.45 12.14 5.75
CA ARG A 171 -17.58 13.29 6.65
C ARG A 171 -16.49 13.28 7.72
N PHE A 172 -16.26 12.16 8.38
CA PHE A 172 -15.31 12.02 9.48
C PHE A 172 -13.90 12.50 9.11
N VAL A 173 -13.32 11.99 8.02
CA VAL A 173 -11.97 12.40 7.61
C VAL A 173 -11.93 13.83 7.07
N ALA A 174 -13.00 14.32 6.45
CA ALA A 174 -13.08 15.69 5.98
C ALA A 174 -13.19 16.69 7.14
N ASP A 175 -13.90 16.35 8.22
CA ASP A 175 -13.99 17.18 9.41
C ASP A 175 -12.62 17.25 10.14
N ILE A 176 -11.84 16.16 10.14
CA ILE A 176 -10.45 16.17 10.65
C ILE A 176 -9.58 17.15 9.86
N ASP A 177 -9.64 17.10 8.52
CA ASP A 177 -8.87 18.00 7.66
C ASP A 177 -9.20 19.47 7.89
N LEU A 178 -10.49 19.80 7.98
CA LEU A 178 -10.93 21.18 8.20
C LEU A 178 -10.54 21.75 9.57
N GLN A 179 -10.24 20.88 10.54
CA GLN A 179 -9.73 21.27 11.86
C GLN A 179 -8.19 21.35 11.90
N ASP A 180 -7.50 20.79 10.91
CA ASP A 180 -6.05 20.84 10.80
C ASP A 180 -5.60 22.26 10.37
N PRO A 181 -4.64 22.88 11.07
CA PRO A 181 -4.05 24.15 10.62
C PRO A 181 -3.50 24.10 9.19
N GLU A 182 -3.06 22.92 8.74
CA GLU A 182 -2.55 22.64 7.40
C GLU A 182 -3.55 21.82 6.58
N VAL A 183 -4.69 22.44 6.25
CA VAL A 183 -5.70 21.83 5.37
C VAL A 183 -5.09 21.32 4.06
N PHE A 184 -5.52 20.15 3.60
CA PHE A 184 -5.02 19.57 2.36
C PHE A 184 -5.46 20.39 1.14
N ILE A 185 -4.48 20.80 0.34
CA ILE A 185 -4.63 21.42 -0.97
C ILE A 185 -3.97 20.48 -2.00
N PRO A 186 -4.66 20.11 -3.09
CA PRO A 186 -4.09 19.25 -4.12
C PRO A 186 -2.93 19.94 -4.85
N GLU A 187 -2.07 19.15 -5.49
CA GLU A 187 -0.99 19.66 -6.32
C GLU A 187 -1.56 20.43 -7.54
N ILE A 188 -0.95 21.57 -7.84
CA ILE A 188 -1.31 22.44 -8.96
C ILE A 188 -0.14 22.43 -9.95
N LYS A 189 -0.41 22.02 -11.19
CA LYS A 189 0.58 22.03 -12.28
C LYS A 189 1.00 23.45 -12.63
N GLU A 190 2.13 23.57 -13.33
CA GLU A 190 2.58 24.85 -13.89
C GLU A 190 1.49 25.50 -14.75
N SER A 191 1.50 26.84 -14.81
CA SER A 191 0.47 27.58 -15.52
C SER A 191 0.38 27.16 -16.99
N SER A 192 -0.83 26.79 -17.41
CA SER A 192 -1.13 26.43 -18.80
C SER A 192 -1.23 27.65 -19.72
N GLY A 193 -1.37 28.86 -19.15
CA GLY A 193 -1.66 30.10 -19.88
C GLY A 193 -3.09 30.18 -20.45
N LYS A 194 -3.98 29.23 -20.12
CA LYS A 194 -5.37 29.20 -20.61
C LYS A 194 -6.34 29.78 -19.58
N LYS A 195 -7.42 30.39 -20.08
CA LYS A 195 -8.47 31.03 -19.26
C LYS A 195 -9.80 30.32 -19.43
N VAL A 196 -10.45 29.96 -18.33
CA VAL A 196 -11.76 29.31 -18.33
C VAL A 196 -12.74 30.08 -17.44
N ALA A 197 -13.89 30.46 -18.00
CA ALA A 197 -15.00 31.03 -17.25
C ALA A 197 -16.02 29.96 -16.86
N ILE A 198 -16.46 29.98 -15.61
CA ILE A 198 -17.49 29.09 -15.08
C ILE A 198 -18.69 29.95 -14.65
N VAL A 199 -19.90 29.59 -15.08
CA VAL A 199 -21.13 30.27 -14.69
C VAL A 199 -21.94 29.36 -13.77
N GLY A 200 -22.10 29.79 -12.52
CA GLY A 200 -22.72 29.06 -11.43
C GLY A 200 -21.67 28.56 -10.43
N GLY A 201 -21.71 29.11 -9.21
CA GLY A 201 -20.88 28.78 -8.06
C GLY A 201 -21.44 27.67 -7.17
N GLY A 202 -22.28 26.79 -7.73
CA GLY A 202 -22.79 25.60 -7.06
C GLY A 202 -21.81 24.42 -7.07
N PRO A 203 -22.22 23.23 -6.58
CA PRO A 203 -21.35 22.05 -6.50
C PRO A 203 -20.71 21.66 -7.85
N GLY A 204 -21.46 21.76 -8.95
CA GLY A 204 -20.94 21.45 -10.30
C GLY A 204 -19.85 22.44 -10.74
N GLY A 205 -20.11 23.74 -10.65
CA GLY A 205 -19.15 24.77 -11.03
C GLY A 205 -17.91 24.83 -10.13
N LEU A 206 -18.08 24.72 -8.81
CA LEU A 206 -16.96 24.63 -7.85
C LEU A 206 -16.08 23.40 -8.14
N SER A 207 -16.69 22.27 -8.48
CA SER A 207 -15.93 21.06 -8.80
C SER A 207 -15.18 21.17 -10.12
N THR A 208 -15.81 21.71 -11.16
CA THR A 208 -15.13 22.00 -12.43
C THR A 208 -13.94 22.94 -12.21
N ALA A 209 -14.11 23.97 -11.37
CA ALA A 209 -13.03 24.89 -11.03
C ALA A 209 -11.87 24.18 -10.33
N TYR A 210 -12.17 23.39 -9.30
CA TYR A 210 -11.18 22.63 -8.54
C TYR A 210 -10.28 21.78 -9.44
N TYR A 211 -10.84 21.05 -10.41
CA TYR A 211 -10.05 20.22 -11.32
C TYR A 211 -9.31 21.01 -12.40
N LEU A 212 -9.89 22.09 -12.93
CA LEU A 212 -9.19 22.91 -13.93
C LEU A 212 -8.00 23.68 -13.32
N LEU A 213 -8.11 24.08 -12.05
CA LEU A 213 -7.01 24.70 -11.31
C LEU A 213 -5.82 23.74 -11.13
N GLN A 214 -6.08 22.46 -10.83
CA GLN A 214 -5.00 21.45 -10.75
C GLN A 214 -4.21 21.33 -12.07
N GLU A 215 -4.88 21.56 -13.20
CA GLU A 215 -4.27 21.57 -14.52
C GLU A 215 -3.55 22.89 -14.89
N GLY A 216 -3.44 23.84 -13.95
CA GLY A 216 -2.72 25.09 -14.13
C GLY A 216 -3.48 26.17 -14.90
N HIS A 217 -4.79 25.99 -15.13
CA HIS A 217 -5.63 26.97 -15.84
C HIS A 217 -6.02 28.16 -14.93
N GLU A 218 -6.15 29.34 -15.52
CA GLU A 218 -6.75 30.50 -14.85
C GLU A 218 -8.28 30.37 -14.88
N VAL A 219 -8.92 30.27 -13.71
CA VAL A 219 -10.36 30.00 -13.60
C VAL A 219 -11.07 31.15 -12.91
N THR A 220 -12.13 31.67 -13.56
CA THR A 220 -13.05 32.66 -12.98
C THR A 220 -14.45 32.09 -12.87
N ILE A 221 -15.03 32.11 -11.68
CA ILE A 221 -16.39 31.64 -11.37
C ILE A 221 -17.30 32.85 -11.19
N TYR A 222 -18.38 32.91 -11.97
CA TYR A 222 -19.42 33.93 -11.88
C TYR A 222 -20.68 33.34 -11.26
N ASP A 223 -21.22 33.97 -10.22
CA ASP A 223 -22.49 33.60 -9.61
C ASP A 223 -23.41 34.82 -9.42
N MET A 224 -24.71 34.63 -9.61
CA MET A 224 -25.72 35.67 -9.40
C MET A 224 -26.01 35.92 -7.91
N MET A 225 -25.67 34.97 -7.05
CA MET A 225 -25.90 35.04 -5.61
C MET A 225 -24.79 35.82 -4.89
N PRO A 226 -25.05 36.33 -3.68
CA PRO A 226 -24.06 37.08 -2.91
C PRO A 226 -22.81 36.31 -2.51
N GLU A 227 -22.91 34.98 -2.36
CA GLU A 227 -21.83 34.09 -1.97
C GLU A 227 -21.87 32.79 -2.79
N MET A 228 -20.71 32.15 -2.95
CA MET A 228 -20.59 30.84 -3.59
C MET A 228 -21.24 29.72 -2.74
N GLY A 229 -21.49 28.59 -3.38
CA GLY A 229 -22.06 27.37 -2.78
C GLY A 229 -23.38 26.94 -3.41
N GLY A 230 -24.04 27.80 -4.20
CA GLY A 230 -25.28 27.50 -4.91
C GLY A 230 -26.33 26.81 -4.03
N MET A 231 -26.95 25.74 -4.51
CA MET A 231 -27.97 25.00 -3.74
C MET A 231 -27.48 24.40 -2.42
N LEU A 232 -26.18 24.11 -2.26
CA LEU A 232 -25.65 23.65 -0.96
C LEU A 232 -25.73 24.76 0.10
N LYS A 233 -25.50 26.01 -0.30
CA LYS A 233 -25.60 27.16 0.59
C LYS A 233 -27.05 27.57 0.80
N TYR A 234 -27.79 27.78 -0.28
CA TYR A 234 -29.10 28.45 -0.23
C TYR A 234 -30.30 27.50 -0.17
N GLY A 235 -30.13 26.24 -0.56
CA GLY A 235 -31.21 25.24 -0.60
C GLY A 235 -31.21 24.24 0.56
N ILE A 236 -30.16 24.20 1.38
CA ILE A 236 -30.01 23.27 2.51
C ILE A 236 -29.94 24.07 3.81
N PRO A 237 -30.66 23.73 4.88
CA PRO A 237 -30.62 24.47 6.15
C PRO A 237 -29.29 24.36 6.92
N GLN A 238 -29.03 25.32 7.81
CA GLN A 238 -27.83 25.39 8.67
C GLN A 238 -27.65 24.15 9.57
N TYR A 239 -28.74 23.62 10.13
CA TYR A 239 -28.69 22.48 11.05
C TYR A 239 -28.28 21.16 10.37
N ARG A 240 -28.37 21.12 9.03
CA ARG A 240 -28.06 19.95 8.20
C ARG A 240 -26.71 20.13 7.50
N LEU A 241 -26.45 21.32 6.96
CA LEU A 241 -25.17 21.70 6.39
C LEU A 241 -24.75 23.07 6.95
N PRO A 242 -23.86 23.10 7.97
CA PRO A 242 -23.33 24.33 8.51
C PRO A 242 -22.63 25.16 7.42
N LYS A 243 -22.99 26.45 7.32
CA LYS A 243 -22.42 27.32 6.27
C LYS A 243 -20.94 27.56 6.44
N ASP A 244 -20.44 27.56 7.67
CA ASP A 244 -19.00 27.71 7.93
C ASP A 244 -18.19 26.54 7.38
N VAL A 245 -18.69 25.31 7.46
CA VAL A 245 -18.04 24.12 6.87
C VAL A 245 -17.96 24.27 5.35
N LEU A 246 -19.08 24.61 4.69
CA LEU A 246 -19.11 24.84 3.26
C LEU A 246 -18.18 26.00 2.84
N ASN A 247 -18.14 27.08 3.62
CA ASN A 247 -17.26 28.22 3.36
C ASN A 247 -15.79 27.85 3.47
N GLN A 248 -15.41 26.98 4.41
CA GLN A 248 -14.04 26.50 4.52
C GLN A 248 -13.63 25.69 3.28
N GLU A 249 -14.49 24.79 2.78
CA GLU A 249 -14.22 24.03 1.56
C GLU A 249 -14.14 24.92 0.31
N ILE A 250 -15.03 25.91 0.19
CA ILE A 250 -14.96 26.92 -0.88
C ILE A 250 -13.65 27.72 -0.77
N GLY A 251 -13.24 28.07 0.45
CA GLY A 251 -11.98 28.77 0.73
C GLY A 251 -10.74 27.97 0.30
N ILE A 252 -10.80 26.63 0.27
CA ILE A 252 -9.72 25.80 -0.31
C ILE A 252 -9.60 26.06 -1.82
N ILE A 253 -10.73 26.10 -2.54
CA ILE A 253 -10.76 26.38 -3.99
C ILE A 253 -10.29 27.81 -4.28
N GLU A 254 -10.61 28.77 -3.42
CA GLU A 254 -10.08 30.14 -3.49
C GLU A 254 -8.56 30.18 -3.26
N LYS A 255 -8.05 29.45 -2.24
CA LYS A 255 -6.61 29.31 -1.99
C LYS A 255 -5.85 28.65 -3.15
N MET A 256 -6.50 27.78 -3.92
CA MET A 256 -5.96 27.21 -5.16
C MET A 256 -5.87 28.22 -6.31
N GLY A 257 -6.51 29.39 -6.20
CA GLY A 257 -6.42 30.48 -7.17
C GLY A 257 -7.70 30.76 -7.97
N ALA A 258 -8.84 30.15 -7.62
CA ALA A 258 -10.12 30.51 -8.25
C ALA A 258 -10.46 31.99 -8.02
N GLN A 259 -10.79 32.71 -9.08
CA GLN A 259 -11.38 34.05 -8.95
C GLN A 259 -12.89 33.94 -8.83
N MET A 260 -13.45 34.37 -7.70
CA MET A 260 -14.88 34.26 -7.42
C MET A 260 -15.55 35.63 -7.55
N ILE A 261 -16.48 35.76 -8.51
CA ILE A 261 -17.21 36.98 -8.81
C ILE A 261 -18.71 36.76 -8.54
N ASN A 262 -19.18 37.30 -7.43
CA ASN A 262 -20.57 37.19 -6.97
C ASN A 262 -21.44 38.35 -7.46
N ASN A 263 -22.76 38.22 -7.30
CA ASN A 263 -23.76 39.22 -7.70
C ASN A 263 -23.72 39.60 -9.20
N VAL A 264 -23.38 38.64 -10.06
CA VAL A 264 -23.34 38.84 -11.52
C VAL A 264 -24.31 37.87 -12.19
N ARG A 265 -25.36 38.41 -12.81
CA ARG A 265 -26.32 37.63 -13.60
C ARG A 265 -25.96 37.70 -15.09
N ILE A 266 -25.68 36.54 -15.68
CA ILE A 266 -25.47 36.41 -17.11
C ILE A 266 -26.78 36.65 -17.86
N GLY A 267 -26.75 37.43 -18.93
CA GLY A 267 -27.91 37.95 -19.65
C GLY A 267 -28.35 39.36 -19.21
N GLN A 268 -27.97 39.79 -18.00
CA GLN A 268 -28.28 41.11 -17.47
C GLN A 268 -27.03 41.98 -17.26
N ASP A 269 -26.07 41.49 -16.48
CA ASP A 269 -24.86 42.23 -16.12
C ASP A 269 -23.71 41.96 -17.09
N LEU A 270 -23.60 40.71 -17.57
CA LEU A 270 -22.65 40.27 -18.60
C LEU A 270 -23.36 39.42 -19.65
N THR A 271 -22.89 39.43 -20.89
CA THR A 271 -23.44 38.57 -21.95
C THR A 271 -22.65 37.27 -22.08
N LEU A 272 -23.32 36.20 -22.53
CA LEU A 272 -22.65 34.93 -22.85
C LEU A 272 -21.54 35.11 -23.90
N ASP A 273 -21.76 35.99 -24.88
CA ASP A 273 -20.79 36.30 -25.94
C ASP A 273 -19.53 37.00 -25.41
N TYR A 274 -19.68 37.86 -24.40
CA TYR A 274 -18.55 38.47 -23.71
C TYR A 274 -17.68 37.39 -23.03
N LEU A 275 -18.30 36.47 -22.28
CA LEU A 275 -17.55 35.39 -21.62
C LEU A 275 -16.82 34.52 -22.64
N ARG A 276 -17.47 34.17 -23.75
CA ARG A 276 -16.87 33.37 -24.83
C ARG A 276 -15.70 34.06 -25.51
N THR A 277 -15.76 35.38 -25.71
CA THR A 277 -14.71 36.13 -26.43
C THR A 277 -13.47 36.36 -25.57
N ASN A 278 -13.61 36.36 -24.23
CA ASN A 278 -12.52 36.67 -23.31
C ASN A 278 -11.91 35.44 -22.62
N ASN A 279 -12.39 34.23 -22.93
CA ASN A 279 -11.91 32.99 -22.33
C ASN A 279 -11.74 31.92 -23.42
N ASP A 280 -10.83 30.97 -23.20
CA ASP A 280 -10.60 29.84 -24.11
C ASP A 280 -11.77 28.83 -24.07
N ALA A 281 -12.46 28.73 -22.93
CA ALA A 281 -13.66 27.94 -22.74
C ALA A 281 -14.61 28.55 -21.70
N VAL A 282 -15.90 28.21 -21.81
CA VAL A 282 -16.94 28.58 -20.85
C VAL A 282 -17.70 27.32 -20.40
N TYR A 283 -17.90 27.15 -19.10
CA TYR A 283 -18.71 26.06 -18.53
C TYR A 283 -19.95 26.61 -17.81
N LEU A 284 -21.12 26.07 -18.12
CA LEU A 284 -22.41 26.50 -17.56
C LEU A 284 -22.96 25.45 -16.58
N SER A 285 -23.16 25.86 -15.32
CA SER A 285 -23.73 25.04 -14.23
C SER A 285 -24.66 25.89 -13.35
N ILE A 286 -25.69 26.46 -13.99
CA ILE A 286 -26.52 27.52 -13.41
C ILE A 286 -27.53 27.06 -12.33
N GLY A 287 -27.77 25.76 -12.18
CA GLY A 287 -28.67 25.19 -11.16
C GLY A 287 -30.17 25.47 -11.35
N CYS A 288 -31.01 24.89 -10.49
CA CYS A 288 -32.47 25.03 -10.52
C CYS A 288 -32.99 25.97 -9.41
N TRP A 289 -33.11 27.26 -9.69
CA TRP A 289 -33.46 28.27 -8.69
C TRP A 289 -34.96 28.53 -8.49
N GLU A 290 -35.80 27.96 -9.35
CA GLU A 290 -37.24 28.22 -9.36
C GLU A 290 -38.06 27.02 -8.86
N SER A 291 -39.12 27.28 -8.10
CA SER A 291 -40.02 26.25 -7.56
C SER A 291 -41.10 25.88 -8.57
N SER A 292 -41.39 24.60 -8.73
CA SER A 292 -42.47 24.14 -9.60
C SER A 292 -43.83 24.64 -9.12
N PRO A 293 -44.70 25.16 -10.01
CA PRO A 293 -46.02 25.65 -9.62
C PRO A 293 -46.95 24.50 -9.23
N MET A 294 -47.84 24.75 -8.28
CA MET A 294 -48.84 23.79 -7.81
C MET A 294 -49.96 23.58 -8.83
N LYS A 295 -50.20 24.58 -9.70
CA LYS A 295 -51.24 24.58 -10.75
C LYS A 295 -52.64 24.41 -10.16
N CYS A 296 -52.88 25.04 -9.02
CA CYS A 296 -54.19 25.04 -8.37
C CYS A 296 -54.64 26.48 -8.07
N LYS A 297 -55.95 26.68 -7.93
CA LYS A 297 -56.51 28.02 -7.69
C LYS A 297 -56.02 28.57 -6.34
N GLY A 298 -55.57 29.82 -6.33
CA GLY A 298 -55.07 30.50 -5.12
C GLY A 298 -53.57 30.37 -4.86
N GLU A 299 -52.79 29.86 -5.83
CA GLU A 299 -51.32 29.74 -5.69
C GLU A 299 -50.57 31.08 -5.58
N ASP A 300 -51.17 32.19 -6.03
CA ASP A 300 -50.59 33.54 -5.96
C ASP A 300 -50.95 34.31 -4.67
N LEU A 301 -51.64 33.69 -3.71
CA LEU A 301 -52.06 34.34 -2.46
C LEU A 301 -50.87 34.68 -1.54
N GLU A 302 -50.98 35.78 -0.79
CA GLU A 302 -49.99 36.11 0.24
C GLU A 302 -49.96 34.98 1.30
N GLY A 303 -48.77 34.43 1.55
CA GLY A 303 -48.57 33.27 2.43
C GLY A 303 -48.38 31.94 1.71
N VAL A 304 -48.51 31.90 0.38
CA VAL A 304 -48.03 30.77 -0.45
C VAL A 304 -46.61 31.09 -0.91
N ILE A 305 -45.65 30.23 -0.55
CA ILE A 305 -44.22 30.44 -0.80
C ILE A 305 -43.64 29.18 -1.46
N GLY A 306 -42.81 29.33 -2.49
CA GLY A 306 -42.06 28.20 -3.03
C GLY A 306 -40.99 27.73 -2.04
N GLY A 307 -40.80 26.41 -1.92
CA GLY A 307 -39.89 25.81 -0.94
C GLY A 307 -38.45 26.31 -1.06
N ILE A 308 -37.95 26.45 -2.29
CA ILE A 308 -36.59 26.98 -2.54
C ILE A 308 -36.49 28.46 -2.14
N HIS A 309 -37.50 29.27 -2.46
CA HIS A 309 -37.52 30.68 -2.07
C HIS A 309 -37.58 30.84 -0.55
N PHE A 310 -38.40 30.02 0.13
CA PHE A 310 -38.49 30.00 1.58
C PHE A 310 -37.14 29.69 2.23
N LEU A 311 -36.51 28.57 1.86
CA LEU A 311 -35.21 28.17 2.43
C LEU A 311 -34.12 29.20 2.13
N ARG A 312 -34.08 29.72 0.89
CA ARG A 312 -33.14 30.78 0.50
C ARG A 312 -33.31 32.04 1.33
N ASP A 313 -34.56 32.50 1.49
CA ASP A 313 -34.84 33.72 2.24
C ASP A 313 -34.49 33.56 3.74
N VAL A 314 -34.59 32.35 4.30
CA VAL A 314 -34.12 32.03 5.67
C VAL A 314 -32.60 32.20 5.74
N VAL A 315 -31.87 31.63 4.79
CA VAL A 315 -30.40 31.70 4.74
C VAL A 315 -29.92 33.15 4.55
N GLU A 316 -30.60 33.92 3.71
CA GLU A 316 -30.30 35.35 3.49
C GLU A 316 -30.75 36.26 4.65
N ASN A 317 -31.30 35.71 5.73
CA ASN A 317 -31.82 36.45 6.88
C ASN A 317 -32.86 37.51 6.49
N LYS A 318 -33.65 37.24 5.45
CA LYS A 318 -34.75 38.12 5.04
C LYS A 318 -35.91 38.01 6.04
N PRO A 319 -36.69 39.08 6.24
CA PRO A 319 -37.87 39.01 7.10
C PRO A 319 -38.91 38.06 6.53
N ILE A 320 -39.05 36.87 7.12
CA ILE A 320 -40.07 35.88 6.73
C ILE A 320 -41.25 35.95 7.70
N LYS A 321 -42.44 36.16 7.14
CA LYS A 321 -43.69 36.09 7.90
C LYS A 321 -44.28 34.69 7.80
N ILE A 322 -43.82 33.78 8.65
CA ILE A 322 -44.43 32.45 8.76
C ILE A 322 -45.66 32.52 9.67
N GLY A 323 -46.73 31.83 9.27
CA GLY A 323 -47.94 31.70 10.06
C GLY A 323 -47.79 30.70 11.23
N LYS A 324 -48.83 30.59 12.07
CA LYS A 324 -48.84 29.65 13.20
C LYS A 324 -49.13 28.22 12.73
N LYS A 325 -50.01 28.07 11.74
CA LYS A 325 -50.33 26.79 11.10
C LYS A 325 -49.78 26.78 9.67
N VAL A 326 -48.83 25.90 9.40
CA VAL A 326 -48.11 25.84 8.12
C VAL A 326 -48.35 24.50 7.45
N ALA A 327 -48.65 24.47 6.16
CA ALA A 327 -48.60 23.24 5.36
C ALA A 327 -47.44 23.27 4.38
N VAL A 328 -46.66 22.20 4.35
CA VAL A 328 -45.60 21.96 3.36
C VAL A 328 -46.08 20.86 2.41
N ILE A 329 -46.09 21.15 1.12
CA ILE A 329 -46.59 20.25 0.08
C ILE A 329 -45.40 19.61 -0.62
N GLY A 330 -45.23 18.29 -0.48
CA GLY A 330 -44.11 17.55 -1.06
C GLY A 330 -43.59 16.45 -0.15
N GLY A 331 -42.82 15.52 -0.71
CA GLY A 331 -42.29 14.36 0.03
C GLY A 331 -40.77 14.15 -0.10
N GLY A 332 -40.05 15.06 -0.77
CA GLY A 332 -38.59 14.97 -0.91
C GLY A 332 -37.83 15.72 0.19
N ASN A 333 -36.50 15.66 0.16
CA ASN A 333 -35.65 16.29 1.17
C ASN A 333 -35.91 17.79 1.35
N THR A 334 -36.14 18.55 0.27
CA THR A 334 -36.53 19.98 0.35
C THR A 334 -37.81 20.20 1.15
N ALA A 335 -38.77 19.27 1.09
CA ALA A 335 -40.00 19.35 1.88
C ALA A 335 -39.71 19.09 3.36
N MET A 336 -38.86 18.11 3.69
CA MET A 336 -38.46 17.85 5.08
C MET A 336 -37.69 19.04 5.65
N ASP A 337 -36.76 19.59 4.88
CA ASP A 337 -35.99 20.78 5.25
C ASP A 337 -36.90 22.00 5.50
N ALA A 338 -37.91 22.21 4.66
CA ALA A 338 -38.90 23.26 4.85
C ALA A 338 -39.77 23.03 6.10
N CYS A 339 -40.22 21.79 6.35
CA CYS A 339 -41.00 21.45 7.55
C CYS A 339 -40.22 21.76 8.83
N ARG A 340 -39.00 21.21 8.93
CA ARG A 340 -38.13 21.32 10.10
C ARG A 340 -37.65 22.75 10.34
N THR A 341 -37.43 23.51 9.27
CA THR A 341 -37.14 24.95 9.35
C THR A 341 -38.37 25.73 9.84
N ALA A 342 -39.58 25.42 9.37
CA ALA A 342 -40.81 26.06 9.84
C ALA A 342 -41.04 25.85 11.34
N VAL A 343 -40.76 24.65 11.87
CA VAL A 343 -40.80 24.37 13.31
C VAL A 343 -39.85 25.29 14.08
N ARG A 344 -38.59 25.40 13.63
CA ARG A 344 -37.56 26.24 14.28
C ARG A 344 -37.84 27.75 14.20
N LEU A 345 -38.58 28.19 13.19
CA LEU A 345 -39.04 29.58 13.08
C LEU A 345 -40.27 29.89 13.97
N GLY A 346 -40.77 28.90 14.71
CA GLY A 346 -41.82 29.08 15.72
C GLY A 346 -43.25 28.84 15.24
N ALA A 347 -43.45 28.03 14.19
CA ALA A 347 -44.79 27.56 13.84
C ALA A 347 -45.36 26.65 14.95
N ASP A 348 -46.62 26.87 15.33
CA ASP A 348 -47.34 26.10 16.35
C ASP A 348 -47.70 24.69 15.83
N GLU A 349 -48.10 24.58 14.56
CA GLU A 349 -48.43 23.32 13.87
C GLU A 349 -47.86 23.33 12.45
N VAL A 350 -47.08 22.30 12.10
CA VAL A 350 -46.53 22.11 10.75
C VAL A 350 -47.05 20.80 10.17
N TYR A 351 -47.75 20.88 9.04
CA TYR A 351 -48.31 19.73 8.32
C TYR A 351 -47.47 19.40 7.09
N ASN A 352 -47.05 18.15 6.93
CA ASN A 352 -46.53 17.67 5.65
C ASN A 352 -47.68 17.03 4.85
N LEU A 353 -47.99 17.58 3.68
CA LEU A 353 -49.04 17.09 2.79
C LEU A 353 -48.40 16.32 1.64
N TYR A 354 -48.64 15.01 1.59
CA TYR A 354 -48.08 14.15 0.55
C TYR A 354 -49.16 13.30 -0.13
N ARG A 355 -49.10 13.27 -1.48
CA ARG A 355 -50.11 12.60 -2.32
C ARG A 355 -50.02 11.07 -2.36
N ARG A 356 -49.00 10.48 -1.74
CA ARG A 356 -48.80 9.02 -1.62
C ARG A 356 -48.59 8.64 -0.14
N THR A 357 -48.21 7.40 0.13
CA THR A 357 -47.91 6.93 1.49
C THR A 357 -46.45 7.19 1.86
N ARG A 358 -46.09 6.94 3.13
CA ARG A 358 -44.71 7.05 3.63
C ARG A 358 -43.72 6.25 2.77
N GLY A 359 -44.07 5.02 2.39
CA GLY A 359 -43.19 4.14 1.61
C GLY A 359 -42.86 4.63 0.20
N GLU A 360 -43.57 5.61 -0.33
CA GLU A 360 -43.24 6.26 -1.61
C GLU A 360 -42.62 7.66 -1.45
N MET A 361 -42.29 8.11 -0.23
CA MET A 361 -41.61 9.39 -0.03
C MET A 361 -40.18 9.33 -0.60
N PRO A 362 -39.77 10.32 -1.41
CA PRO A 362 -38.38 10.39 -1.89
C PRO A 362 -37.35 10.90 -0.87
N ALA A 363 -37.76 11.38 0.30
CA ALA A 363 -36.84 11.82 1.35
C ALA A 363 -36.19 10.62 2.05
N GLU A 364 -35.00 10.83 2.60
CA GLU A 364 -34.31 9.80 3.40
C GLU A 364 -35.13 9.47 4.65
N GLU A 365 -35.17 8.19 5.05
CA GLU A 365 -35.99 7.74 6.18
C GLU A 365 -35.61 8.48 7.48
N ILE A 366 -34.32 8.77 7.70
CA ILE A 366 -33.86 9.54 8.86
C ILE A 366 -34.46 10.96 8.87
N GLU A 367 -34.58 11.62 7.73
CA GLU A 367 -35.14 12.98 7.65
C GLU A 367 -36.64 13.00 7.98
N ILE A 368 -37.35 11.92 7.63
CA ILE A 368 -38.76 11.72 7.97
C ILE A 368 -38.90 11.48 9.48
N VAL A 369 -38.09 10.58 10.05
CA VAL A 369 -38.08 10.28 11.49
C VAL A 369 -37.75 11.52 12.31
N GLU A 370 -36.70 12.26 11.96
CA GLU A 370 -36.31 13.47 12.67
C GLU A 370 -37.39 14.56 12.59
N ALA A 371 -38.07 14.70 11.44
CA ALA A 371 -39.19 15.62 11.30
C ALA A 371 -40.39 15.21 12.19
N GLU A 372 -40.72 13.92 12.28
CA GLU A 372 -41.75 13.41 13.19
C GLU A 372 -41.39 13.66 14.67
N GLU A 373 -40.15 13.38 15.07
CA GLU A 373 -39.64 13.64 16.42
C GLU A 373 -39.68 15.13 16.79
N GLU A 374 -39.51 16.02 15.81
CA GLU A 374 -39.61 17.46 15.96
C GLU A 374 -41.07 17.98 15.93
N GLY A 375 -42.06 17.10 15.75
CA GLY A 375 -43.49 17.42 15.85
C GLY A 375 -44.19 17.76 14.53
N VAL A 376 -43.60 17.41 13.38
CA VAL A 376 -44.25 17.56 12.07
C VAL A 376 -45.39 16.55 11.92
N ILE A 377 -46.57 17.02 11.50
CA ILE A 377 -47.78 16.20 11.35
C ILE A 377 -47.89 15.74 9.89
N PHE A 378 -47.68 14.46 9.63
CA PHE A 378 -47.79 13.90 8.27
C PHE A 378 -49.25 13.58 7.91
N LYS A 379 -49.71 14.14 6.79
CA LYS A 379 -50.96 13.78 6.12
C LYS A 379 -50.63 13.17 4.77
N PHE A 380 -50.73 11.85 4.70
CA PHE A 380 -50.55 11.06 3.49
C PHE A 380 -51.82 10.98 2.66
N LEU A 381 -51.67 10.57 1.40
CA LEU A 381 -52.78 10.37 0.47
C LEU A 381 -53.67 11.61 0.30
N VAL A 382 -53.06 12.80 0.28
CA VAL A 382 -53.77 14.06 0.03
C VAL A 382 -53.05 14.91 -1.01
N SER A 383 -53.82 15.58 -1.87
CA SER A 383 -53.31 16.50 -2.88
C SER A 383 -54.06 17.83 -2.85
N PRO A 384 -53.39 18.98 -2.97
CA PRO A 384 -54.05 20.28 -2.97
C PRO A 384 -54.95 20.46 -4.20
N LEU A 385 -56.19 20.96 -3.99
CA LEU A 385 -57.14 21.36 -5.04
C LEU A 385 -57.26 22.88 -5.17
N GLU A 386 -57.31 23.59 -4.05
CA GLU A 386 -57.49 25.04 -4.00
C GLU A 386 -56.95 25.59 -2.69
N VAL A 387 -56.19 26.69 -2.77
CA VAL A 387 -55.82 27.52 -1.64
C VAL A 387 -56.84 28.64 -1.50
N ILE A 388 -57.50 28.71 -0.34
CA ILE A 388 -58.59 29.65 -0.07
C ILE A 388 -58.06 30.75 0.86
N GLY A 389 -58.23 32.00 0.44
CA GLY A 389 -57.76 33.16 1.20
C GLY A 389 -58.86 34.17 1.54
N GLU A 390 -58.59 34.97 2.57
CA GLU A 390 -59.39 36.12 3.00
C GLU A 390 -58.50 37.37 2.94
N ASN A 391 -59.00 38.48 2.37
CA ASN A 391 -58.23 39.72 2.16
C ASN A 391 -56.91 39.55 1.38
N GLY A 392 -56.83 38.57 0.48
CA GLY A 392 -55.64 38.28 -0.33
C GLY A 392 -54.57 37.43 0.36
N ARG A 393 -54.81 36.99 1.60
CA ARG A 393 -53.91 36.13 2.39
C ARG A 393 -54.52 34.74 2.60
N VAL A 394 -53.69 33.70 2.65
CA VAL A 394 -54.16 32.34 2.87
C VAL A 394 -54.85 32.15 4.23
N GLN A 395 -55.92 31.34 4.27
CA GLN A 395 -56.66 30.97 5.48
C GLN A 395 -56.96 29.46 5.55
N LYS A 396 -57.18 28.80 4.41
CA LYS A 396 -57.50 27.38 4.33
C LYS A 396 -56.92 26.75 3.06
N ILE A 397 -56.69 25.45 3.09
CA ILE A 397 -56.41 24.66 1.89
C ILE A 397 -57.44 23.55 1.76
N ARG A 398 -57.96 23.37 0.54
CA ARG A 398 -58.86 22.27 0.19
C ARG A 398 -58.06 21.16 -0.47
N LEU A 399 -58.18 19.96 0.07
CA LEU A 399 -57.40 18.79 -0.26
C LEU A 399 -58.31 17.71 -0.87
N GLN A 400 -57.84 17.09 -1.94
CA GLN A 400 -58.39 15.87 -2.50
C GLN A 400 -57.79 14.67 -1.77
N LYS A 401 -58.61 13.73 -1.29
CA LYS A 401 -58.11 12.44 -0.83
C LYS A 401 -57.75 11.54 -2.00
N MET A 402 -56.66 10.80 -1.84
CA MET A 402 -56.06 9.96 -2.86
C MET A 402 -56.06 8.49 -2.40
N GLU A 403 -55.98 7.58 -3.37
CA GLU A 403 -55.62 6.17 -3.16
C GLU A 403 -54.47 5.79 -4.09
N LEU A 404 -53.80 4.67 -3.80
CA LEU A 404 -52.71 4.17 -4.62
C LEU A 404 -53.26 3.30 -5.77
N GLY A 405 -53.09 3.77 -6.99
CA GLY A 405 -53.33 2.99 -8.22
C GLY A 405 -52.14 2.12 -8.61
N GLU A 406 -52.06 1.75 -9.88
CA GLU A 406 -50.96 0.94 -10.41
C GLU A 406 -49.59 1.67 -10.35
N PRO A 407 -48.48 0.94 -10.20
CA PRO A 407 -47.13 1.47 -10.35
C PRO A 407 -46.93 2.24 -11.67
N ASP A 408 -46.21 3.36 -11.61
CA ASP A 408 -45.67 4.02 -12.79
C ASP A 408 -44.39 3.33 -13.29
N ALA A 409 -43.79 3.85 -14.36
CA ALA A 409 -42.58 3.29 -14.95
C ALA A 409 -41.35 3.31 -14.00
N SER A 410 -41.41 4.10 -12.93
CA SER A 410 -40.39 4.11 -11.86
C SER A 410 -40.69 3.13 -10.72
N GLY A 411 -41.73 2.30 -10.85
CA GLY A 411 -42.18 1.37 -9.82
C GLY A 411 -43.02 2.01 -8.70
N ARG A 412 -43.15 3.35 -8.67
CA ARG A 412 -43.93 4.06 -7.64
C ARG A 412 -45.41 4.04 -7.98
N ARG A 413 -46.26 3.71 -7.01
CA ARG A 413 -47.72 3.68 -7.23
C ARG A 413 -48.25 5.08 -7.58
N ARG A 414 -49.13 5.13 -8.59
CA ARG A 414 -49.74 6.39 -9.03
C ARG A 414 -50.79 6.85 -8.03
N PRO A 415 -50.80 8.12 -7.61
CA PRO A 415 -51.87 8.65 -6.78
C PRO A 415 -53.12 8.88 -7.64
N VAL A 416 -54.26 8.31 -7.22
CA VAL A 416 -55.56 8.42 -7.91
C VAL A 416 -56.55 9.12 -6.98
N PRO A 417 -57.31 10.13 -7.43
CA PRO A 417 -58.28 10.80 -6.58
C PRO A 417 -59.47 9.88 -6.25
N ILE A 418 -59.89 9.88 -4.98
CA ILE A 418 -61.13 9.22 -4.55
C ILE A 418 -62.29 10.19 -4.83
N GLU A 419 -63.14 9.86 -5.81
CA GLU A 419 -64.24 10.73 -6.22
C GLU A 419 -65.17 11.09 -5.05
N GLY A 420 -65.37 12.40 -4.84
CA GLY A 420 -66.27 12.94 -3.81
C GLY A 420 -65.66 13.08 -2.40
N GLU A 421 -64.42 12.63 -2.16
CA GLU A 421 -63.75 12.77 -0.86
C GLU A 421 -62.76 13.95 -0.83
N GLU A 422 -63.18 15.04 -0.20
CA GLU A 422 -62.37 16.25 0.04
C GLU A 422 -62.21 16.52 1.55
N GLU A 423 -61.11 17.16 1.93
CA GLU A 423 -60.85 17.64 3.29
C GLU A 423 -60.43 19.13 3.23
N ILE A 424 -60.82 19.92 4.24
CA ILE A 424 -60.37 21.31 4.37
C ILE A 424 -59.51 21.42 5.63
N LEU A 425 -58.31 21.99 5.47
CA LEU A 425 -57.38 22.25 6.56
C LEU A 425 -57.22 23.77 6.74
N GLU A 426 -57.39 24.27 7.96
CA GLU A 426 -57.18 25.68 8.29
C GLU A 426 -55.70 25.95 8.52
N LEU A 427 -55.16 26.94 7.81
CA LEU A 427 -53.74 27.27 7.83
C LEU A 427 -53.45 28.71 7.44
N ASP A 428 -52.30 29.21 7.86
CA ASP A 428 -51.86 30.60 7.70
C ASP A 428 -50.74 30.75 6.67
N SER A 429 -50.11 29.64 6.25
CA SER A 429 -49.02 29.62 5.27
C SER A 429 -48.94 28.27 4.54
N VAL A 430 -48.60 28.30 3.26
CA VAL A 430 -48.37 27.12 2.42
C VAL A 430 -46.98 27.21 1.80
N ILE A 431 -46.17 26.16 1.98
CA ILE A 431 -44.85 26.04 1.37
C ILE A 431 -44.91 24.95 0.29
N VAL A 432 -44.61 25.31 -0.96
CA VAL A 432 -44.73 24.41 -2.12
C VAL A 432 -43.36 23.82 -2.46
N ALA A 433 -43.15 22.53 -2.17
CA ALA A 433 -41.89 21.80 -2.37
C ALA A 433 -42.10 20.54 -3.24
N ILE A 434 -42.71 20.73 -4.42
CA ILE A 434 -43.10 19.64 -5.34
C ILE A 434 -42.19 19.47 -6.55
N GLY A 435 -41.08 20.20 -6.62
CA GLY A 435 -40.11 20.17 -7.71
C GLY A 435 -39.44 21.52 -7.94
N GLN A 436 -38.40 21.52 -8.76
CA GLN A 436 -37.62 22.71 -9.12
C GLN A 436 -37.27 22.69 -10.61
N TYR A 437 -37.05 23.86 -11.21
CA TYR A 437 -36.68 23.97 -12.62
C TYR A 437 -35.60 25.04 -12.86
N VAL A 438 -34.94 24.96 -14.01
CA VAL A 438 -33.86 25.86 -14.44
C VAL A 438 -34.47 27.11 -15.06
N ASN A 439 -33.97 28.28 -14.68
CA ASN A 439 -34.24 29.52 -15.41
C ASN A 439 -33.10 29.77 -16.41
N VAL A 440 -33.41 29.67 -17.71
CA VAL A 440 -32.46 29.84 -18.83
C VAL A 440 -32.50 31.23 -19.48
N GLU A 441 -33.13 32.21 -18.84
CA GLU A 441 -33.09 33.62 -19.25
C GLU A 441 -31.62 34.09 -19.34
N GLY A 442 -31.26 34.74 -20.46
CA GLY A 442 -29.88 35.15 -20.76
C GLY A 442 -29.06 34.16 -21.59
N PHE A 443 -29.60 32.96 -21.87
CA PHE A 443 -28.96 31.89 -22.66
C PHE A 443 -29.76 31.52 -23.92
N GLU A 444 -30.53 32.46 -24.49
CA GLU A 444 -31.42 32.24 -25.64
C GLU A 444 -30.69 31.76 -26.91
N ALA A 445 -29.38 31.98 -27.00
CA ALA A 445 -28.57 31.55 -28.13
C ALA A 445 -28.27 30.03 -28.14
N LEU A 446 -28.50 29.33 -27.03
CA LEU A 446 -28.28 27.89 -26.90
C LEU A 446 -29.54 27.10 -27.29
N GLU A 447 -29.34 25.91 -27.87
CA GLU A 447 -30.46 25.00 -28.14
C GLU A 447 -31.04 24.44 -26.84
N ARG A 448 -32.37 24.28 -26.80
CA ARG A 448 -33.12 23.89 -25.60
C ARG A 448 -33.88 22.59 -25.78
N THR A 449 -34.02 21.83 -24.70
CA THR A 449 -34.84 20.62 -24.67
C THR A 449 -36.33 20.96 -24.64
N LYS A 450 -37.19 19.93 -24.72
CA LYS A 450 -38.64 20.07 -24.54
C LYS A 450 -39.08 20.52 -23.14
N TRP A 451 -38.17 20.54 -22.16
CA TRP A 451 -38.41 20.99 -20.79
C TRP A 451 -37.70 22.31 -20.47
N ASP A 452 -37.27 23.04 -21.50
CA ASP A 452 -36.63 24.35 -21.39
C ASP A 452 -35.27 24.34 -20.65
N THR A 453 -34.56 23.19 -20.68
CA THR A 453 -33.15 23.06 -20.22
C THR A 453 -32.16 23.13 -21.38
N ILE A 454 -30.86 23.31 -21.10
CA ILE A 454 -29.82 23.43 -22.13
C ILE A 454 -29.51 22.06 -22.75
N ILE A 455 -29.45 21.97 -24.09
CA ILE A 455 -28.98 20.76 -24.79
C ILE A 455 -27.45 20.66 -24.70
N SER A 456 -26.96 19.53 -24.22
CA SER A 456 -25.54 19.22 -24.09
C SER A 456 -25.26 17.75 -24.46
N ASP A 457 -24.19 17.49 -25.20
CA ASP A 457 -23.75 16.13 -25.53
C ASP A 457 -23.26 15.40 -24.27
N GLU A 458 -23.79 14.21 -23.98
CA GLU A 458 -23.49 13.49 -22.74
C GLU A 458 -22.05 12.98 -22.62
N LYS A 459 -21.31 12.91 -23.74
CA LYS A 459 -19.92 12.42 -23.78
C LYS A 459 -18.91 13.57 -23.83
N THR A 460 -19.25 14.70 -24.42
CA THR A 460 -18.34 15.86 -24.55
C THR A 460 -18.75 17.05 -23.71
N PHE A 461 -19.94 17.06 -23.12
CA PHE A 461 -20.54 18.20 -22.41
C PHE A 461 -20.64 19.47 -23.27
N SER A 462 -20.46 19.36 -24.59
CA SER A 462 -20.48 20.50 -25.51
C SER A 462 -21.91 20.88 -25.84
N THR A 463 -22.17 22.18 -25.88
CA THR A 463 -23.46 22.75 -26.31
C THR A 463 -23.50 22.95 -27.83
N SER A 464 -24.57 23.59 -28.32
CA SER A 464 -24.68 24.00 -29.73
C SER A 464 -23.64 25.05 -30.17
N ILE A 465 -22.94 25.70 -29.23
CA ILE A 465 -21.92 26.72 -29.50
C ILE A 465 -20.51 26.19 -29.16
N PRO A 466 -19.57 26.17 -30.12
CA PRO A 466 -18.19 25.75 -29.87
C PRO A 466 -17.50 26.60 -28.79
N GLY A 467 -16.81 25.93 -27.88
CA GLY A 467 -16.14 26.53 -26.72
C GLY A 467 -17.05 26.74 -25.50
N ILE A 468 -18.35 26.42 -25.61
CA ILE A 468 -19.30 26.48 -24.50
C ILE A 468 -19.74 25.06 -24.12
N PHE A 469 -19.57 24.74 -22.85
CA PHE A 469 -19.88 23.46 -22.23
C PHE A 469 -20.96 23.66 -21.15
N ALA A 470 -21.76 22.65 -20.87
CA ALA A 470 -22.79 22.74 -19.84
C ALA A 470 -22.96 21.40 -19.10
N GLY A 471 -23.23 21.45 -17.78
CA GLY A 471 -23.40 20.28 -16.92
C GLY A 471 -24.17 20.55 -15.62
N GLY A 472 -24.38 19.52 -14.81
CA GLY A 472 -25.23 19.58 -13.62
C GLY A 472 -26.73 19.59 -13.94
N ASP A 473 -27.54 20.23 -13.10
CA ASP A 473 -29.00 20.30 -13.28
C ASP A 473 -29.43 21.14 -14.49
N ALA A 474 -28.52 21.94 -15.06
CA ALA A 474 -28.81 22.88 -16.13
C ALA A 474 -29.04 22.22 -17.50
N ILE A 475 -28.68 20.93 -17.64
CA ILE A 475 -28.67 20.23 -18.93
C ILE A 475 -29.61 19.04 -18.99
N ASN A 476 -30.11 18.78 -20.19
CA ASN A 476 -30.88 17.59 -20.52
C ASN A 476 -32.06 17.37 -19.54
N ASP A 477 -32.54 16.14 -19.41
CA ASP A 477 -33.89 15.85 -18.92
C ASP A 477 -33.90 15.07 -17.59
N ASN A 478 -33.14 15.53 -16.58
CA ASN A 478 -33.10 14.92 -15.24
C ASN A 478 -32.60 15.89 -14.15
N LEU A 479 -33.39 16.07 -13.08
CA LEU A 479 -32.91 16.66 -11.82
C LEU A 479 -31.87 15.72 -11.19
N LYS A 480 -30.71 16.26 -10.82
CA LYS A 480 -29.58 15.50 -10.30
C LYS A 480 -29.39 15.78 -8.80
N ILE A 481 -28.77 14.83 -8.11
CA ILE A 481 -28.32 15.00 -6.73
C ILE A 481 -26.95 15.69 -6.71
N ALA A 482 -26.59 16.33 -5.60
CA ALA A 482 -25.36 17.14 -5.53
C ALA A 482 -24.09 16.36 -5.95
N ILE A 483 -23.95 15.10 -5.51
CA ILE A 483 -22.81 14.24 -5.89
C ILE A 483 -22.75 13.95 -7.40
N GLN A 484 -23.89 13.92 -8.10
CA GLN A 484 -23.92 13.75 -9.55
C GLN A 484 -23.48 15.03 -10.26
N ALA A 485 -23.87 16.21 -9.77
CA ALA A 485 -23.38 17.48 -10.33
C ALA A 485 -21.86 17.62 -10.19
N ILE A 486 -21.29 17.11 -9.09
CA ILE A 486 -19.82 17.04 -8.90
C ILE A 486 -19.18 16.08 -9.90
N GLY A 487 -19.75 14.88 -10.07
CA GLY A 487 -19.28 13.91 -11.06
C GLY A 487 -19.29 14.45 -12.49
N ASP A 488 -20.36 15.15 -12.88
CA ASP A 488 -20.45 15.86 -14.15
C ASP A 488 -19.34 16.92 -14.29
N GLY A 489 -19.11 17.72 -13.23
CA GLY A 489 -18.06 18.75 -13.23
C GLY A 489 -16.66 18.18 -13.42
N LYS A 490 -16.38 17.01 -12.83
CA LYS A 490 -15.12 16.27 -13.02
C LYS A 490 -14.93 15.78 -14.47
N ILE A 491 -15.97 15.24 -15.09
CA ILE A 491 -15.87 14.76 -16.47
C ILE A 491 -15.74 15.97 -17.41
N ALA A 492 -16.52 17.03 -17.18
CA ALA A 492 -16.47 18.24 -17.97
C ALA A 492 -15.11 18.93 -17.90
N SER A 493 -14.47 19.01 -16.73
CA SER A 493 -13.14 19.62 -16.59
C SER A 493 -12.08 18.90 -17.45
N LYS A 494 -12.11 17.57 -17.51
CA LYS A 494 -11.22 16.79 -18.40
C LYS A 494 -11.46 17.10 -19.86
N VAL A 495 -12.73 17.16 -20.30
CA VAL A 495 -13.05 17.48 -21.70
C VAL A 495 -12.64 18.92 -22.05
N ILE A 496 -12.85 19.86 -21.13
CA ILE A 496 -12.46 21.27 -21.30
C ILE A 496 -10.94 21.40 -21.38
N HIS A 497 -10.19 20.74 -20.50
CA HIS A 497 -8.72 20.75 -20.52
C HIS A 497 -8.18 20.28 -21.88
N GLU A 498 -8.68 19.16 -22.39
CA GLU A 498 -8.25 18.63 -23.69
C GLU A 498 -8.65 19.57 -24.83
N TYR A 499 -9.86 20.13 -24.79
CA TYR A 499 -10.35 21.07 -25.79
C TYR A 499 -9.44 22.31 -25.92
N VAL A 500 -9.06 22.94 -24.79
CA VAL A 500 -8.20 24.13 -24.82
C VAL A 500 -6.75 23.83 -25.24
N ASN A 501 -6.36 22.56 -25.15
CA ASN A 501 -5.10 22.02 -25.65
C ASN A 501 -5.16 21.51 -27.10
N GLY A 502 -6.32 21.66 -27.76
CA GLY A 502 -6.50 21.35 -29.18
C GLY A 502 -6.84 19.88 -29.48
N VAL A 503 -7.20 19.09 -28.46
CA VAL A 503 -7.60 17.70 -28.59
C VAL A 503 -9.10 17.58 -28.31
N GLN A 504 -9.84 16.98 -29.24
CA GLN A 504 -11.26 16.70 -29.00
C GLN A 504 -11.40 15.30 -28.41
N VAL A 505 -11.76 15.23 -27.12
CA VAL A 505 -11.96 13.96 -26.41
C VAL A 505 -13.44 13.74 -26.14
N ARG A 506 -13.86 12.48 -26.20
CA ARG A 506 -15.18 12.00 -25.78
C ARG A 506 -14.99 11.16 -24.53
N TYR A 507 -15.82 11.37 -23.52
CA TYR A 507 -15.88 10.48 -22.39
C TYR A 507 -16.40 9.10 -22.85
N GLU A 508 -15.59 8.08 -22.62
CA GLU A 508 -15.97 6.68 -22.77
C GLU A 508 -15.94 6.02 -21.40
N LYS A 509 -17.03 5.31 -21.07
CA LYS A 509 -17.09 4.54 -19.83
C LYS A 509 -16.07 3.40 -19.94
N PRO A 510 -15.14 3.24 -18.98
CA PRO A 510 -14.18 2.15 -19.02
C PRO A 510 -14.90 0.81 -18.95
N TYR A 511 -14.35 -0.18 -19.66
CA TYR A 511 -14.74 -1.57 -19.53
C TYR A 511 -14.30 -2.09 -18.16
N LEU A 512 -15.24 -2.71 -17.44
CA LEU A 512 -15.01 -3.34 -16.14
C LEU A 512 -15.72 -4.69 -16.15
N VAL A 513 -15.07 -5.71 -15.61
CA VAL A 513 -15.73 -6.98 -15.31
C VAL A 513 -16.53 -6.79 -14.03
N THR A 514 -17.80 -7.19 -14.07
CA THR A 514 -18.73 -7.08 -12.94
C THR A 514 -19.49 -8.39 -12.81
N ARG A 515 -19.72 -8.83 -11.58
CA ARG A 515 -20.58 -9.98 -11.29
C ARG A 515 -22.04 -9.54 -11.25
N LYS A 516 -22.95 -10.37 -11.76
CA LYS A 516 -24.38 -10.12 -11.61
C LYS A 516 -24.81 -10.40 -10.18
N ALA A 517 -25.83 -9.69 -9.71
CA ALA A 517 -26.37 -9.86 -8.36
C ALA A 517 -26.84 -11.31 -8.08
N GLU A 518 -27.39 -11.98 -9.11
CA GLU A 518 -27.84 -13.37 -9.06
C GLU A 518 -26.70 -14.40 -8.86
N ASP A 519 -25.47 -14.03 -9.21
CA ASP A 519 -24.28 -14.88 -9.05
C ASP A 519 -23.66 -14.75 -7.65
N ILE A 520 -24.16 -13.85 -6.80
CA ILE A 520 -23.61 -13.57 -5.47
C ILE A 520 -24.44 -14.26 -4.41
N LYS A 521 -23.80 -15.17 -3.67
CA LYS A 521 -24.45 -15.99 -2.64
C LYS A 521 -24.10 -15.51 -1.24
N VAL A 522 -25.08 -15.50 -0.33
CA VAL A 522 -24.89 -15.08 1.08
C VAL A 522 -23.83 -15.94 1.77
N GLU A 523 -23.74 -17.21 1.39
CA GLU A 523 -22.78 -18.18 1.91
C GLU A 523 -21.31 -17.79 1.63
N GLU A 524 -21.03 -17.02 0.59
CA GLU A 524 -19.67 -16.51 0.29
C GLU A 524 -19.13 -15.66 1.45
N PHE A 525 -20.02 -14.97 2.19
CA PHE A 525 -19.70 -14.10 3.31
C PHE A 525 -19.96 -14.76 4.68
N ALA A 526 -20.18 -16.09 4.71
CA ALA A 526 -20.46 -16.81 5.95
C ALA A 526 -19.32 -16.69 6.97
N HIS A 527 -18.07 -16.69 6.49
CA HIS A 527 -16.84 -16.60 7.30
C HIS A 527 -16.60 -15.20 7.92
N ARG A 528 -17.32 -14.17 7.47
CA ARG A 528 -17.24 -12.81 8.03
C ARG A 528 -18.15 -12.69 9.25
N GLU A 529 -17.66 -12.02 10.29
CA GLU A 529 -18.40 -11.78 11.53
C GLU A 529 -19.56 -10.78 11.31
N THR A 530 -20.70 -11.07 11.94
CA THR A 530 -21.84 -10.16 12.02
C THR A 530 -21.56 -9.06 13.05
N ALA A 531 -21.78 -7.80 12.68
CA ALA A 531 -21.56 -6.65 13.55
C ALA A 531 -22.51 -5.51 13.16
N ASN A 532 -23.09 -4.85 14.15
CA ASN A 532 -24.01 -3.73 13.93
C ASN A 532 -23.25 -2.47 13.51
N ARG A 533 -23.90 -1.61 12.73
CA ARG A 533 -23.38 -0.28 12.41
C ARG A 533 -23.33 0.58 13.68
N PRO A 534 -22.19 1.23 14.01
CA PRO A 534 -22.15 2.22 15.08
C PRO A 534 -23.17 3.35 14.81
N PRO A 535 -24.03 3.70 15.78
CA PRO A 535 -25.05 4.71 15.58
C PRO A 535 -24.42 6.11 15.46
N MET A 536 -24.93 6.93 14.54
CA MET A 536 -24.60 8.36 14.49
C MET A 536 -25.21 9.06 15.71
N ALA A 537 -24.39 9.80 16.45
CA ALA A 537 -24.88 10.61 17.55
C ALA A 537 -25.63 11.84 16.99
N HIS A 538 -26.80 12.12 17.56
CA HIS A 538 -27.61 13.27 17.17
C HIS A 538 -27.99 14.11 18.41
N LEU A 539 -28.26 15.40 18.20
CA LEU A 539 -28.92 16.23 19.22
C LEU A 539 -30.28 15.63 19.59
N SER A 540 -30.76 15.84 20.82
CA SER A 540 -32.11 15.36 21.21
C SER A 540 -33.23 16.19 20.55
N PRO A 541 -34.41 15.60 20.26
CA PRO A 541 -35.53 16.29 19.61
C PRO A 541 -35.97 17.61 20.30
N GLU A 542 -35.89 17.70 21.62
CA GLU A 542 -36.20 18.91 22.39
C GLU A 542 -35.28 20.08 22.03
N PHE A 543 -34.00 19.81 21.86
CA PHE A 543 -32.99 20.81 21.50
C PHE A 543 -33.06 21.15 20.01
N ARG A 544 -33.22 20.14 19.14
CA ARG A 544 -33.33 20.34 17.68
C ARG A 544 -34.42 21.36 17.30
N ARG A 545 -35.57 21.33 18.00
CA ARG A 545 -36.70 22.24 17.74
C ARG A 545 -36.43 23.71 18.05
N GLN A 546 -35.44 24.01 18.90
CA GLN A 546 -35.24 25.35 19.46
C GLN A 546 -34.01 26.07 18.90
N ASN A 547 -33.20 25.41 18.07
CA ASN A 547 -31.99 25.99 17.52
C ASN A 547 -31.71 25.51 16.09
N PHE A 548 -30.70 26.10 15.47
CA PHE A 548 -30.17 25.73 14.16
C PHE A 548 -28.77 25.09 14.27
N GLU A 549 -28.43 24.53 15.43
CA GLU A 549 -27.17 23.79 15.61
C GLU A 549 -27.16 22.52 14.75
N GLU A 550 -25.97 22.04 14.40
CA GLU A 550 -25.81 20.84 13.59
C GLU A 550 -26.40 19.62 14.31
N VAL A 551 -27.30 18.89 13.64
CA VAL A 551 -28.05 17.80 14.27
C VAL A 551 -27.20 16.54 14.44
N GLY A 552 -26.48 16.12 13.40
CA GLY A 552 -25.60 14.95 13.44
C GLY A 552 -24.20 15.34 13.91
N LEU A 553 -23.67 14.66 14.92
CA LEU A 553 -22.41 15.02 15.61
C LEU A 553 -21.15 14.40 15.01
N GLY A 554 -21.28 13.47 14.05
CA GLY A 554 -20.16 12.78 13.43
C GLY A 554 -19.72 11.52 14.20
N PHE A 555 -18.75 10.80 13.62
CA PHE A 555 -18.12 9.64 14.25
C PHE A 555 -16.90 10.05 15.08
N THR A 556 -16.69 9.34 16.19
CA THR A 556 -15.38 9.29 16.85
C THR A 556 -14.40 8.44 16.04
N PRO A 557 -13.06 8.60 16.22
CA PRO A 557 -12.08 7.75 15.55
C PRO A 557 -12.32 6.25 15.79
N GLU A 558 -12.71 5.87 17.00
CA GLU A 558 -12.98 4.49 17.37
C GLU A 558 -14.19 3.94 16.61
N GLN A 559 -15.29 4.70 16.55
CA GLN A 559 -16.50 4.31 15.80
C GLN A 559 -16.24 4.23 14.30
N ALA A 560 -15.45 5.16 13.74
CA ALA A 560 -15.09 5.16 12.34
C ALA A 560 -14.26 3.91 11.99
N VAL A 561 -13.25 3.58 12.81
CA VAL A 561 -12.45 2.37 12.61
C VAL A 561 -13.30 1.11 12.78
N GLU A 562 -14.16 1.03 13.80
CA GLU A 562 -15.05 -0.11 14.04
C GLU A 562 -15.98 -0.38 12.85
N ASP A 563 -16.63 0.67 12.33
CA ASP A 563 -17.52 0.53 11.18
C ASP A 563 -16.75 0.19 9.90
N ALA A 564 -15.60 0.83 9.67
CA ALA A 564 -14.79 0.60 8.48
C ALA A 564 -14.27 -0.84 8.38
N LYS A 565 -13.95 -1.47 9.53
CA LYS A 565 -13.59 -2.89 9.61
C LYS A 565 -14.70 -3.84 9.14
N ARG A 566 -15.95 -3.37 9.03
CA ARG A 566 -17.07 -4.16 8.50
C ARG A 566 -17.03 -4.30 6.97
N CYS A 567 -16.23 -3.50 6.25
CA CYS A 567 -16.11 -3.60 4.79
C CYS A 567 -15.76 -5.03 4.33
N LEU A 568 -16.46 -5.52 3.30
CA LEU A 568 -16.29 -6.87 2.76
C LEU A 568 -15.15 -7.01 1.74
N GLU A 569 -14.53 -5.89 1.32
CA GLU A 569 -13.41 -5.88 0.36
C GLU A 569 -13.79 -6.53 -0.99
N CYS A 570 -14.99 -6.22 -1.48
CA CYS A 570 -15.64 -6.97 -2.56
C CYS A 570 -15.15 -6.66 -3.98
N GLY A 571 -14.37 -5.59 -4.18
CA GLY A 571 -13.68 -5.29 -5.44
C GLY A 571 -12.25 -5.85 -5.47
N CYS A 572 -11.69 -6.00 -6.68
CA CYS A 572 -10.33 -6.54 -6.87
C CYS A 572 -9.23 -5.64 -6.25
N HIS A 573 -8.31 -6.25 -5.50
CA HIS A 573 -7.19 -5.52 -4.87
C HIS A 573 -6.10 -5.11 -5.87
N ASP A 574 -5.94 -5.83 -6.98
CA ASP A 574 -4.91 -5.56 -8.01
C ASP A 574 -5.43 -4.60 -9.09
N TYR A 575 -6.52 -3.86 -8.84
CA TYR A 575 -7.17 -3.02 -9.87
C TYR A 575 -6.19 -2.07 -10.58
N PHE A 576 -5.27 -1.46 -9.83
CA PHE A 576 -4.31 -0.48 -10.36
C PHE A 576 -3.12 -1.11 -11.12
N GLU A 577 -2.89 -2.42 -11.00
CA GLU A 577 -1.79 -3.14 -11.66
C GLU A 577 -2.26 -4.22 -12.65
N CYS A 578 -3.57 -4.33 -12.86
CA CYS A 578 -4.16 -5.36 -13.71
C CYS A 578 -3.93 -5.06 -15.21
N LYS A 579 -2.86 -5.65 -15.76
CA LYS A 579 -2.52 -5.57 -17.21
C LYS A 579 -3.65 -6.03 -18.13
N LEU A 580 -4.46 -7.01 -17.70
CA LEU A 580 -5.62 -7.43 -18.51
C LEU A 580 -6.63 -6.29 -18.64
N LEU A 581 -6.91 -5.58 -17.55
CA LEU A 581 -7.88 -4.49 -17.52
C LEU A 581 -7.38 -3.26 -18.28
N GLU A 582 -6.11 -2.91 -18.11
CA GLU A 582 -5.42 -1.86 -18.86
C GLU A 582 -5.58 -2.10 -20.37
N TYR A 583 -5.12 -3.27 -20.85
CA TYR A 583 -5.20 -3.60 -22.27
C TYR A 583 -6.67 -3.73 -22.74
N ALA A 584 -7.59 -4.24 -21.92
CA ALA A 584 -9.01 -4.30 -22.29
C ALA A 584 -9.57 -2.91 -22.63
N ASN A 585 -9.20 -1.90 -21.85
CA ASN A 585 -9.61 -0.51 -22.08
C ASN A 585 -8.89 0.10 -23.30
N ASP A 586 -7.57 -0.10 -23.45
CA ASP A 586 -6.78 0.42 -24.58
C ASP A 586 -7.29 -0.06 -25.95
N TYR A 587 -7.78 -1.31 -26.00
CA TYR A 587 -8.29 -1.93 -27.23
C TYR A 587 -9.82 -1.85 -27.36
N HIS A 588 -10.51 -1.20 -26.41
CA HIS A 588 -11.97 -1.02 -26.39
C HIS A 588 -12.74 -2.33 -26.65
N VAL A 589 -12.49 -3.34 -25.80
CA VAL A 589 -13.06 -4.69 -25.95
C VAL A 589 -14.58 -4.73 -25.80
N GLU A 590 -15.23 -5.67 -26.50
CA GLU A 590 -16.67 -5.93 -26.41
C GLU A 590 -16.91 -7.46 -26.26
N PRO A 591 -16.56 -8.06 -25.10
CA PRO A 591 -16.47 -9.51 -24.95
C PRO A 591 -17.81 -10.24 -25.09
N ASP A 592 -18.94 -9.58 -24.83
CA ASP A 592 -20.29 -10.14 -24.93
C ASP A 592 -20.58 -10.77 -26.32
N ARG A 593 -19.91 -10.29 -27.38
CA ARG A 593 -20.08 -10.83 -28.74
C ARG A 593 -19.49 -12.24 -28.92
N LEU A 594 -18.60 -12.65 -28.03
CA LEU A 594 -17.94 -13.96 -28.00
C LEU A 594 -18.31 -14.77 -26.75
N ALA A 595 -19.33 -14.33 -26.00
CA ALA A 595 -19.71 -14.94 -24.72
C ALA A 595 -19.97 -16.44 -24.84
N GLY A 596 -19.42 -17.20 -23.89
CA GLY A 596 -19.58 -18.64 -23.76
C GLY A 596 -20.13 -19.02 -22.38
N GLU A 597 -19.99 -20.29 -22.03
CA GLU A 597 -20.23 -20.76 -20.66
C GLU A 597 -19.16 -20.18 -19.72
N MET A 598 -19.61 -19.59 -18.61
CA MET A 598 -18.73 -19.03 -17.57
C MET A 598 -18.66 -19.99 -16.39
N HIS A 599 -17.45 -20.36 -16.00
CA HIS A 599 -17.24 -21.27 -14.87
C HIS A 599 -17.20 -20.50 -13.55
N GLN A 600 -17.90 -21.01 -12.55
CA GLN A 600 -17.74 -20.59 -11.15
C GLN A 600 -16.96 -21.68 -10.42
N ARG A 601 -15.70 -21.40 -10.12
CA ARG A 601 -14.75 -22.37 -9.57
C ARG A 601 -14.61 -22.12 -8.08
N GLN A 602 -15.13 -23.04 -7.27
CA GLN A 602 -14.83 -23.03 -5.84
C GLN A 602 -13.35 -23.36 -5.63
N ALA A 603 -12.61 -22.45 -5.01
CA ALA A 603 -11.23 -22.69 -4.60
C ALA A 603 -11.11 -22.77 -3.08
N GLU A 604 -10.45 -23.81 -2.60
CA GLU A 604 -9.94 -23.80 -1.24
C GLU A 604 -8.81 -22.78 -1.13
N ASN A 605 -8.98 -21.84 -0.20
CA ASN A 605 -8.14 -20.65 -0.07
C ASN A 605 -7.56 -20.50 1.35
N SER A 606 -6.90 -21.57 1.82
CA SER A 606 -6.39 -21.72 3.18
C SER A 606 -4.93 -21.29 3.37
N HIS A 607 -4.25 -20.80 2.33
CA HIS A 607 -2.85 -20.42 2.43
C HIS A 607 -2.74 -19.11 3.23
N PRO A 608 -1.82 -18.99 4.22
CA PRO A 608 -1.79 -17.83 5.12
C PRO A 608 -1.34 -16.52 4.46
N PHE A 609 -0.65 -16.60 3.30
CA PHE A 609 -0.06 -15.43 2.62
C PHE A 609 -0.51 -15.22 1.17
N ILE A 610 -1.23 -16.18 0.58
CA ILE A 610 -1.56 -16.14 -0.85
C ILE A 610 -3.06 -16.37 -0.98
N ASP A 611 -3.75 -15.38 -1.53
CA ASP A 611 -5.14 -15.47 -1.89
C ASP A 611 -5.29 -16.01 -3.31
N ARG A 612 -6.21 -16.95 -3.51
CA ARG A 612 -6.41 -17.62 -4.80
C ARG A 612 -7.85 -17.46 -5.25
N ASN A 613 -8.04 -16.77 -6.37
CA ASN A 613 -9.32 -16.68 -7.05
C ASN A 613 -9.16 -17.16 -8.52
N PRO A 614 -9.45 -18.45 -8.79
CA PRO A 614 -9.31 -19.01 -10.13
C PRO A 614 -10.34 -18.46 -11.13
N ASP A 615 -11.41 -17.81 -10.67
CA ASP A 615 -12.40 -17.20 -11.56
C ASP A 615 -11.81 -15.98 -12.30
N LYS A 616 -10.80 -15.33 -11.71
CA LYS A 616 -10.03 -14.26 -12.38
C LYS A 616 -8.93 -14.79 -13.32
N CYS A 617 -8.73 -16.10 -13.41
CA CYS A 617 -7.59 -16.67 -14.15
C CYS A 617 -7.81 -16.65 -15.66
N ILE A 618 -6.81 -16.18 -16.42
CA ILE A 618 -6.80 -16.24 -17.90
C ILE A 618 -5.92 -17.37 -18.47
N LEU A 619 -5.55 -18.34 -17.63
CA LEU A 619 -4.74 -19.51 -18.01
C LEU A 619 -3.42 -19.16 -18.73
N CYS A 620 -2.78 -18.05 -18.35
CA CYS A 620 -1.51 -17.62 -18.96
C CYS A 620 -0.35 -18.58 -18.67
N GLY A 621 -0.47 -19.41 -17.62
CA GLY A 621 0.52 -20.41 -17.21
C GLY A 621 1.74 -19.84 -16.48
N LEU A 622 1.83 -18.53 -16.24
CA LEU A 622 2.98 -17.90 -15.59
C LEU A 622 3.23 -18.43 -14.17
N CYS A 623 2.18 -18.57 -13.36
CA CYS A 623 2.29 -19.04 -11.98
C CYS A 623 2.80 -20.49 -11.86
N VAL A 624 2.41 -21.36 -12.81
CA VAL A 624 2.88 -22.75 -12.89
C VAL A 624 4.34 -22.77 -13.31
N ARG A 625 4.67 -22.06 -14.39
CA ARG A 625 6.01 -22.05 -14.95
C ARG A 625 7.03 -21.39 -14.05
N VAL A 626 6.70 -20.29 -13.37
CA VAL A 626 7.66 -19.67 -12.44
C VAL A 626 7.94 -20.58 -11.25
N CYS A 627 6.93 -21.34 -10.81
CA CYS A 627 7.08 -22.32 -9.74
C CYS A 627 7.96 -23.52 -10.15
N GLN A 628 7.93 -23.90 -11.43
CA GLN A 628 8.70 -25.02 -11.98
C GLN A 628 10.08 -24.59 -12.51
N GLU A 629 10.13 -23.68 -13.47
CA GLU A 629 11.35 -23.28 -14.21
C GLU A 629 12.28 -22.38 -13.38
N VAL A 630 11.73 -21.49 -12.54
CA VAL A 630 12.55 -20.56 -11.73
C VAL A 630 12.80 -21.12 -10.34
N MET A 631 11.75 -21.63 -9.69
CA MET A 631 11.83 -22.09 -8.30
C MET A 631 12.07 -23.59 -8.15
N ASP A 632 11.85 -24.43 -9.16
CA ASP A 632 12.00 -25.91 -9.11
C ASP A 632 11.24 -26.57 -7.95
N ILE A 633 9.96 -26.23 -7.81
CA ILE A 633 9.05 -26.74 -6.76
C ILE A 633 7.85 -27.48 -7.36
N THR A 634 7.23 -26.92 -8.40
CA THR A 634 6.04 -27.51 -9.05
C THR A 634 4.81 -27.64 -8.13
N ALA A 635 4.60 -26.66 -7.23
CA ALA A 635 3.46 -26.64 -6.30
C ALA A 635 2.10 -26.39 -6.98
N LEU A 636 2.10 -25.79 -8.17
CA LEU A 636 0.92 -25.47 -8.98
C LEU A 636 1.01 -26.17 -10.34
N GLY A 637 -0.13 -26.59 -10.89
CA GLY A 637 -0.24 -27.18 -12.22
C GLY A 637 -1.51 -26.76 -12.96
N LEU A 638 -1.51 -26.95 -14.28
CA LEU A 638 -2.71 -26.90 -15.11
C LEU A 638 -3.37 -28.28 -15.09
N VAL A 639 -4.58 -28.34 -14.54
CA VAL A 639 -5.38 -29.56 -14.40
C VAL A 639 -6.56 -29.50 -15.38
N ASP A 640 -7.10 -30.68 -15.73
CA ASP A 640 -8.15 -30.87 -16.73
C ASP A 640 -7.73 -30.48 -18.16
N ARG A 641 -8.68 -30.33 -19.09
CA ARG A 641 -8.40 -30.07 -20.52
C ARG A 641 -9.48 -29.22 -21.16
N GLY A 642 -9.08 -28.40 -22.14
CA GLY A 642 -10.02 -27.56 -22.90
C GLY A 642 -10.56 -26.42 -22.05
N PHE A 643 -11.86 -26.16 -22.12
CA PHE A 643 -12.52 -25.09 -21.35
C PHE A 643 -12.57 -25.37 -19.84
N ASP A 644 -12.48 -26.63 -19.43
CA ASP A 644 -12.44 -27.03 -18.02
C ASP A 644 -11.06 -26.82 -17.37
N THR A 645 -10.04 -26.40 -18.15
CA THR A 645 -8.67 -26.25 -17.64
C THR A 645 -8.61 -25.25 -16.49
N ILE A 646 -7.98 -25.62 -15.38
CA ILE A 646 -7.87 -24.79 -14.18
C ILE A 646 -6.48 -24.90 -13.56
N VAL A 647 -5.99 -23.80 -12.97
CA VAL A 647 -4.77 -23.82 -12.16
C VAL A 647 -5.10 -24.35 -10.76
N LYS A 648 -4.54 -25.51 -10.39
CA LYS A 648 -4.73 -26.15 -9.09
C LYS A 648 -3.41 -26.50 -8.42
N PRO A 649 -3.37 -26.58 -7.07
CA PRO A 649 -2.21 -27.11 -6.38
C PRO A 649 -2.01 -28.60 -6.70
N ALA A 650 -0.77 -29.07 -6.55
CA ALA A 650 -0.42 -30.46 -6.78
C ALA A 650 -1.34 -31.43 -6.01
N MET A 651 -1.83 -32.46 -6.69
CA MET A 651 -2.72 -33.50 -6.15
C MET A 651 -4.05 -32.99 -5.58
N ASP A 652 -4.51 -31.79 -5.97
CA ASP A 652 -5.74 -31.14 -5.49
C ASP A 652 -5.78 -30.98 -3.97
N ARG A 653 -4.60 -30.83 -3.35
CA ARG A 653 -4.44 -30.56 -1.91
C ARG A 653 -4.46 -29.05 -1.64
N PRO A 654 -4.72 -28.61 -0.40
CA PRO A 654 -4.53 -27.21 -0.03
C PRO A 654 -3.10 -26.76 -0.39
N LEU A 655 -2.93 -25.53 -0.91
CA LEU A 655 -1.61 -25.06 -1.37
C LEU A 655 -0.54 -25.10 -0.27
N LYS A 656 -0.94 -24.84 0.98
CA LYS A 656 -0.03 -24.91 2.14
C LYS A 656 0.46 -26.34 2.46
N ASP A 657 -0.23 -27.35 1.95
CA ASP A 657 0.07 -28.76 2.19
C ASP A 657 0.85 -29.39 1.01
N THR A 658 1.16 -28.62 -0.04
CA THR A 658 2.05 -29.03 -1.14
C THR A 658 3.50 -28.60 -0.85
N ASP A 659 4.42 -28.79 -1.81
CA ASP A 659 5.81 -28.35 -1.68
C ASP A 659 6.00 -26.81 -1.75
N CYS A 660 4.90 -26.04 -1.72
CA CYS A 660 4.94 -24.57 -1.76
C CYS A 660 5.76 -23.97 -0.61
N ILE A 661 6.89 -23.34 -0.93
CA ILE A 661 7.73 -22.66 0.06
C ILE A 661 7.31 -21.20 0.34
N SER A 662 6.15 -20.78 -0.16
CA SER A 662 5.64 -19.40 0.02
C SER A 662 6.61 -18.30 -0.49
N CYS A 663 7.26 -18.51 -1.65
CA CYS A 663 8.14 -17.48 -2.24
C CYS A 663 7.41 -16.32 -2.92
N GLY A 664 6.09 -16.45 -3.15
CA GLY A 664 5.24 -15.42 -3.74
C GLY A 664 5.53 -15.07 -5.22
N GLN A 665 6.41 -15.81 -5.90
CA GLN A 665 6.70 -15.58 -7.32
C GLN A 665 5.47 -15.80 -8.22
N CYS A 666 4.57 -16.70 -7.85
CA CYS A 666 3.34 -16.92 -8.57
C CYS A 666 2.35 -15.74 -8.49
N VAL A 667 2.40 -14.97 -7.39
CA VAL A 667 1.64 -13.73 -7.19
C VAL A 667 2.27 -12.61 -8.01
N ASP A 668 3.59 -12.46 -7.93
CA ASP A 668 4.38 -11.45 -8.66
C ASP A 668 4.11 -11.44 -10.18
N VAL A 669 4.03 -12.63 -10.79
CA VAL A 669 3.82 -12.76 -12.24
C VAL A 669 2.34 -12.79 -12.66
N CYS A 670 1.37 -12.71 -11.75
CA CYS A 670 -0.04 -12.82 -12.08
C CYS A 670 -0.56 -11.53 -12.76
N PRO A 671 -1.08 -11.56 -13.99
CA PRO A 671 -1.47 -10.33 -14.71
C PRO A 671 -2.93 -9.88 -14.45
N THR A 672 -3.65 -10.53 -13.53
CA THR A 672 -5.12 -10.49 -13.44
C THR A 672 -5.70 -10.47 -12.02
N GLY A 673 -4.85 -10.54 -10.99
CA GLY A 673 -5.28 -10.71 -9.59
C GLY A 673 -5.95 -12.05 -9.28
N ALA A 674 -5.66 -13.09 -10.05
CA ALA A 674 -6.09 -14.46 -9.74
C ALA A 674 -5.27 -15.09 -8.60
N LEU A 675 -4.04 -14.61 -8.40
CA LEU A 675 -3.18 -14.92 -7.26
C LEU A 675 -2.76 -13.58 -6.67
N GLN A 676 -3.10 -13.32 -5.42
CA GLN A 676 -2.87 -12.04 -4.73
C GLN A 676 -2.18 -12.30 -3.39
N GLU A 677 -1.55 -11.30 -2.81
CA GLU A 677 -1.08 -11.37 -1.44
C GLU A 677 -2.24 -11.32 -0.45
N ARG A 678 -2.11 -12.11 0.62
CA ARG A 678 -2.91 -11.93 1.84
C ARG A 678 -2.08 -11.14 2.84
N LEU A 679 -2.30 -9.83 2.87
CA LEU A 679 -1.61 -8.91 3.77
C LEU A 679 -2.00 -9.17 5.23
N LEU A 680 -1.13 -8.74 6.15
CA LEU A 680 -1.32 -8.90 7.60
C LEU A 680 -1.97 -7.69 8.27
N ILE A 681 -2.26 -6.65 7.49
CA ILE A 681 -3.02 -5.45 7.87
C ILE A 681 -4.51 -5.75 8.10
N GLU A 682 -5.23 -4.82 8.74
CA GLU A 682 -6.65 -5.01 9.08
C GLU A 682 -7.54 -5.13 7.84
N LYS A 683 -7.30 -4.27 6.84
CA LYS A 683 -8.00 -4.29 5.55
C LYS A 683 -7.03 -4.17 4.38
N SER A 684 -7.07 -5.14 3.49
CA SER A 684 -6.36 -5.07 2.21
C SER A 684 -7.26 -4.35 1.23
N VAL A 685 -6.89 -3.14 0.84
CA VAL A 685 -7.68 -2.35 -0.12
C VAL A 685 -6.83 -1.89 -1.30
N PRO A 686 -7.42 -1.82 -2.51
CA PRO A 686 -6.71 -1.31 -3.67
C PRO A 686 -6.40 0.17 -3.43
N VAL A 687 -5.12 0.50 -3.44
CA VAL A 687 -4.60 1.87 -3.37
C VAL A 687 -3.52 2.02 -4.43
N GLU A 688 -3.38 3.22 -4.97
CA GLU A 688 -2.21 3.56 -5.79
C GLU A 688 -1.03 3.80 -4.84
N ALA A 689 -0.03 2.93 -4.92
CA ALA A 689 1.09 2.91 -3.99
C ALA A 689 2.35 3.52 -4.62
N HIS A 690 3.20 4.12 -3.78
CA HIS A 690 4.52 4.58 -4.17
C HIS A 690 5.55 3.45 -3.97
N GLN A 691 6.47 3.32 -4.92
CA GLN A 691 7.54 2.32 -4.87
C GLN A 691 8.82 2.94 -4.30
N VAL A 692 9.40 2.28 -3.31
CA VAL A 692 10.67 2.68 -2.69
C VAL A 692 11.62 1.48 -2.66
N ASP A 693 12.77 1.62 -3.30
CA ASP A 693 13.84 0.62 -3.27
C ASP A 693 14.56 0.64 -1.91
N THR A 694 14.74 -0.54 -1.32
CA THR A 694 15.36 -0.74 -0.01
C THR A 694 15.95 -2.16 0.11
N VAL A 695 16.39 -2.54 1.30
CA VAL A 695 17.03 -3.84 1.57
C VAL A 695 16.24 -4.63 2.61
N CYS A 696 16.10 -5.94 2.37
CA CYS A 696 15.43 -6.86 3.29
C CYS A 696 16.15 -6.96 4.64
N GLY A 697 15.44 -6.65 5.73
CA GLY A 697 15.94 -6.65 7.11
C GLY A 697 15.92 -8.01 7.83
N TYR A 698 15.92 -9.15 7.13
CA TYR A 698 15.82 -10.48 7.73
C TYR A 698 17.17 -11.22 7.80
N CYS A 699 17.54 -11.98 6.78
CA CYS A 699 18.77 -12.80 6.79
C CYS A 699 19.97 -12.04 6.20
N SER A 700 21.17 -12.58 6.39
CA SER A 700 22.42 -11.95 6.00
C SER A 700 22.66 -11.75 4.51
N VAL A 701 21.82 -12.29 3.62
CA VAL A 701 22.00 -12.18 2.16
C VAL A 701 21.86 -10.72 1.69
N GLY A 702 21.01 -9.93 2.35
CA GLY A 702 20.74 -8.54 1.93
C GLY A 702 20.06 -8.48 0.56
N CYS A 703 18.92 -9.16 0.40
CA CYS A 703 18.15 -9.08 -0.84
C CYS A 703 17.61 -7.67 -1.02
N GLU A 704 17.91 -7.03 -2.15
CA GLU A 704 17.27 -5.75 -2.50
C GLU A 704 15.82 -6.00 -2.89
N GLN A 705 14.95 -5.11 -2.46
CA GLN A 705 13.52 -5.19 -2.65
C GLN A 705 12.93 -3.81 -2.87
N THR A 706 11.81 -3.76 -3.57
CA THR A 706 11.00 -2.56 -3.74
C THR A 706 9.78 -2.71 -2.84
N LEU A 707 9.63 -1.84 -1.85
CA LEU A 707 8.43 -1.78 -1.03
C LEU A 707 7.42 -0.83 -1.66
N GLU A 708 6.17 -1.26 -1.74
CA GLU A 708 5.04 -0.42 -2.14
C GLU A 708 4.34 0.10 -0.89
N VAL A 709 4.13 1.42 -0.84
CA VAL A 709 3.61 2.12 0.33
C VAL A 709 2.51 3.13 -0.01
N CYS A 710 1.56 3.30 0.91
CA CYS A 710 0.53 4.32 0.84
C CYS A 710 0.40 4.97 2.23
N GLY A 711 0.80 6.24 2.36
CA GLY A 711 0.95 6.87 3.67
C GLY A 711 1.94 6.11 4.54
N ASN A 712 1.52 5.73 5.75
CA ASN A 712 2.32 4.90 6.64
C ASN A 712 2.03 3.39 6.50
N MET A 713 1.25 2.96 5.50
CA MET A 713 0.87 1.55 5.30
C MET A 713 1.78 0.86 4.28
N LEU A 714 2.36 -0.28 4.66
CA LEU A 714 3.09 -1.16 3.73
C LEU A 714 2.08 -2.03 2.96
N VAL A 715 2.13 -1.97 1.63
CA VAL A 715 1.18 -2.66 0.74
C VAL A 715 1.80 -3.92 0.16
N ARG A 716 3.07 -3.88 -0.28
CA ARG A 716 3.71 -5.00 -0.97
C ARG A 716 5.23 -4.97 -0.82
N SER A 717 5.86 -6.13 -0.96
CA SER A 717 7.31 -6.27 -1.08
C SER A 717 7.67 -7.04 -2.36
N LEU A 718 8.31 -6.38 -3.31
CA LEU A 718 8.69 -6.92 -4.62
C LEU A 718 10.20 -7.14 -4.69
N PRO A 719 10.68 -8.19 -5.40
CA PRO A 719 12.10 -8.33 -5.66
C PRO A 719 12.59 -7.22 -6.61
N LYS A 720 13.74 -6.62 -6.32
CA LYS A 720 14.45 -5.79 -7.31
C LYS A 720 15.06 -6.71 -8.37
N LEU A 721 14.55 -6.64 -9.61
CA LEU A 721 14.83 -7.64 -10.66
C LEU A 721 16.31 -7.74 -11.04
N ASP A 722 17.03 -6.63 -11.02
CA ASP A 722 18.45 -6.54 -11.33
C ASP A 722 19.37 -6.73 -10.11
N SER A 723 18.82 -7.10 -8.94
CA SER A 723 19.60 -7.24 -7.72
C SER A 723 20.67 -8.33 -7.85
N PRO A 724 21.97 -7.99 -7.69
CA PRO A 724 23.04 -8.97 -7.74
C PRO A 724 23.03 -9.92 -6.54
N SER A 725 22.45 -9.54 -5.39
CA SER A 725 22.43 -10.43 -4.21
C SER A 725 21.40 -11.55 -4.37
N SER A 726 20.21 -11.25 -4.88
CA SER A 726 19.09 -12.19 -4.96
C SER A 726 18.79 -12.72 -6.37
N GLY A 727 19.20 -12.01 -7.42
CA GLY A 727 18.87 -12.34 -8.80
C GLY A 727 17.38 -12.15 -9.14
N GLY A 728 16.75 -11.10 -8.59
CA GLY A 728 15.34 -10.80 -8.83
C GLY A 728 14.38 -11.74 -8.11
N LEU A 729 14.74 -12.21 -6.93
CA LEU A 729 13.95 -13.15 -6.13
C LEU A 729 13.88 -12.72 -4.66
N LEU A 730 12.80 -13.12 -3.99
CA LEU A 730 12.66 -13.01 -2.53
C LEU A 730 12.23 -14.35 -1.95
N CYS A 731 12.62 -14.57 -0.69
CA CYS A 731 12.08 -15.68 0.11
C CYS A 731 10.81 -15.25 0.86
N VAL A 732 10.13 -16.20 1.50
CA VAL A 732 8.92 -15.94 2.31
C VAL A 732 9.12 -14.81 3.33
N LYS A 733 10.30 -14.69 3.94
CA LYS A 733 10.62 -13.64 4.94
C LYS A 733 10.59 -12.24 4.32
N GLY A 734 11.31 -12.05 3.20
CA GLY A 734 11.31 -10.76 2.50
C GLY A 734 9.97 -10.45 1.83
N ARG A 735 9.30 -11.47 1.27
CA ARG A 735 8.08 -11.31 0.49
C ARG A 735 6.82 -11.07 1.33
N PHE A 736 6.71 -11.72 2.50
CA PHE A 736 5.49 -11.70 3.32
C PHE A 736 5.73 -11.32 4.79
N GLY A 737 6.98 -11.09 5.19
CA GLY A 737 7.31 -10.62 6.54
C GLY A 737 7.49 -9.11 6.64
N PHE A 738 7.37 -8.37 5.54
CA PHE A 738 7.68 -6.93 5.50
C PHE A 738 6.73 -6.08 6.37
N ASP A 739 5.46 -6.46 6.47
CA ASP A 739 4.41 -5.76 7.22
C ASP A 739 4.23 -6.29 8.66
N MET A 740 4.98 -7.31 9.06
CA MET A 740 4.85 -7.94 10.39
C MET A 740 5.04 -6.95 11.54
N ALA A 741 5.88 -5.92 11.33
CA ALA A 741 6.15 -4.89 12.31
C ALA A 741 5.00 -3.90 12.54
N GLN A 742 4.03 -3.83 11.62
CA GLN A 742 2.86 -2.95 11.73
C GLN A 742 1.69 -3.62 12.45
N LYS A 743 1.80 -4.92 12.74
CA LYS A 743 0.73 -5.70 13.37
C LYS A 743 0.84 -5.66 14.90
N ASN A 744 -0.27 -5.30 15.57
CA ASN A 744 -0.53 -5.48 17.02
C ASN A 744 0.62 -5.12 17.98
N GLN A 745 0.39 -4.15 18.86
CA GLN A 745 1.24 -3.87 20.05
C GLN A 745 2.57 -3.15 19.77
N ARG A 746 2.68 -2.48 18.62
CA ARG A 746 3.77 -1.53 18.44
C ARG A 746 3.59 -0.36 19.41
N ILE A 747 4.64 -0.07 20.16
CA ILE A 747 4.65 1.05 21.10
C ILE A 747 5.26 2.26 20.40
N THR A 748 4.58 3.40 20.46
CA THR A 748 5.01 4.66 19.83
C THR A 748 5.41 5.72 20.84
N THR A 749 5.11 5.50 22.13
CA THR A 749 5.38 6.45 23.22
C THR A 749 6.38 5.84 24.23
N PRO A 750 7.37 6.60 24.74
CA PRO A 750 8.22 6.16 25.82
C PRO A 750 7.43 5.73 27.06
N MET A 751 7.95 4.77 27.82
CA MET A 751 7.36 4.35 29.09
C MET A 751 8.41 4.24 30.18
N ILE A 752 8.02 4.56 31.41
CA ILE A 752 8.87 4.47 32.59
C ILE A 752 8.15 3.71 33.70
N ARG A 753 8.91 2.99 34.52
CA ARG A 753 8.34 2.22 35.62
C ARG A 753 8.02 3.12 36.81
N LYS A 754 6.74 3.21 37.17
CA LYS A 754 6.22 3.89 38.38
C LYS A 754 5.35 2.91 39.16
N ASP A 755 5.58 2.80 40.46
CA ASP A 755 4.84 1.89 41.37
C ASP A 755 4.76 0.42 40.90
N GLY A 756 5.79 -0.04 40.18
CA GLY A 756 5.90 -1.41 39.67
C GLY A 756 5.33 -1.64 38.28
N GLU A 757 4.64 -0.67 37.68
CA GLU A 757 4.03 -0.76 36.34
C GLU A 757 4.69 0.22 35.35
N LEU A 758 4.71 -0.13 34.06
CA LEU A 758 5.15 0.78 33.00
C LEU A 758 4.00 1.71 32.64
N VAL A 759 4.27 3.01 32.67
CA VAL A 759 3.31 4.06 32.29
C VAL A 759 3.92 4.96 31.23
N GLU A 760 3.08 5.50 30.35
CA GLU A 760 3.51 6.45 29.31
C GLU A 760 4.21 7.67 29.90
N ALA A 761 5.26 8.14 29.22
CA ALA A 761 6.07 9.28 29.60
C ALA A 761 6.52 10.08 28.38
N SER A 762 6.92 11.34 28.61
CA SER A 762 7.52 12.14 27.54
C SER A 762 8.95 11.66 27.24
N TRP A 763 9.41 11.92 26.01
CA TRP A 763 10.80 11.68 25.61
C TRP A 763 11.80 12.34 26.57
N ASP A 764 11.56 13.59 26.98
CA ASP A 764 12.48 14.31 27.87
C ASP A 764 12.60 13.66 29.25
N GLU A 765 11.48 13.20 29.84
CA GLU A 765 11.48 12.52 31.14
C GLU A 765 12.22 11.17 31.04
N ALA A 766 11.90 10.36 30.03
CA ALA A 766 12.47 9.04 29.84
C ALA A 766 13.98 9.09 29.56
N LEU A 767 14.42 9.96 28.63
CA LEU A 767 15.83 10.09 28.26
C LEU A 767 16.68 10.64 29.41
N LEU A 768 16.13 11.58 30.19
CA LEU A 768 16.81 12.10 31.38
C LEU A 768 17.01 11.00 32.42
N LEU A 769 15.99 10.16 32.65
CA LEU A 769 16.08 9.04 33.58
C LEU A 769 17.16 8.04 33.16
N VAL A 770 17.17 7.65 31.87
CA VAL A 770 18.19 6.75 31.31
C VAL A 770 19.60 7.31 31.51
N ALA A 771 19.82 8.55 31.08
CA ALA A 771 21.13 9.20 31.19
C ALA A 771 21.60 9.27 32.65
N LYS A 772 20.73 9.66 33.59
CA LYS A 772 21.09 9.83 35.01
C LYS A 772 21.29 8.50 35.73
N LYS A 773 20.51 7.48 35.43
CA LYS A 773 20.69 6.13 36.00
C LYS A 773 21.98 5.49 35.52
N ALA A 774 22.26 5.54 34.22
CA ALA A 774 23.53 5.08 33.67
C ALA A 774 24.71 5.83 34.31
N GLN A 775 24.70 7.17 34.30
CA GLN A 775 25.76 7.97 34.94
C GLN A 775 25.94 7.65 36.42
N GLY A 776 24.84 7.48 37.17
CA GLY A 776 24.87 7.15 38.59
C GLY A 776 25.50 5.80 38.90
N ILE A 777 25.12 4.75 38.16
CA ILE A 777 25.67 3.40 38.32
C ILE A 777 27.17 3.40 38.00
N GLY A 778 27.56 4.02 36.88
CA GLY A 778 28.95 4.11 36.46
C GLY A 778 29.81 4.87 37.46
N PHE A 779 29.27 5.92 38.08
CA PHE A 779 29.96 6.68 39.13
C PHE A 779 30.13 5.89 40.43
N GLN A 780 29.13 5.09 40.83
CA GLN A 780 29.15 4.33 42.08
C GLN A 780 29.98 3.05 42.00
N ASN A 781 29.92 2.34 40.87
CA ASN A 781 30.45 0.99 40.72
C ASN A 781 31.57 0.86 39.67
N GLY A 782 31.94 1.95 38.98
CA GLY A 782 32.88 1.94 37.86
C GLY A 782 32.17 1.90 36.50
N ALA A 783 32.79 2.47 35.47
CA ALA A 783 32.21 2.54 34.12
C ALA A 783 32.01 1.15 33.48
N ASP A 784 32.78 0.16 33.94
CA ASP A 784 32.69 -1.25 33.56
C ASP A 784 31.54 -2.01 34.24
N SER A 785 30.74 -1.36 35.08
CA SER A 785 29.49 -1.92 35.64
C SER A 785 28.25 -1.70 34.75
N ILE A 786 28.41 -1.00 33.62
CA ILE A 786 27.34 -0.75 32.66
C ILE A 786 27.67 -1.45 31.36
N ALA A 787 26.70 -2.15 30.77
CA ALA A 787 26.81 -2.68 29.42
C ALA A 787 25.85 -1.96 28.46
N LEU A 788 26.25 -1.89 27.20
CA LEU A 788 25.41 -1.48 26.08
C LEU A 788 25.46 -2.59 25.03
N THR A 789 24.30 -3.06 24.59
CA THR A 789 24.22 -3.98 23.44
C THR A 789 23.45 -3.34 22.30
N VAL A 790 23.83 -3.69 21.07
CA VAL A 790 23.23 -3.15 19.86
C VAL A 790 22.91 -4.27 18.87
N SER A 791 21.70 -4.20 18.32
CA SER A 791 21.17 -5.13 17.33
C SER A 791 21.94 -5.07 16.01
N ASP A 792 22.12 -6.23 15.38
CA ASP A 792 22.55 -6.38 14.00
C ASP A 792 21.41 -6.20 12.97
N HIS A 793 20.25 -5.72 13.41
CA HIS A 793 19.23 -5.14 12.54
C HIS A 793 19.35 -3.62 12.38
N TRP A 794 20.21 -2.96 13.15
CA TRP A 794 20.43 -1.52 13.06
C TRP A 794 21.45 -1.19 11.96
N THR A 795 21.39 0.04 11.43
CA THR A 795 22.30 0.46 10.35
C THR A 795 23.73 0.60 10.84
N ASN A 796 24.69 0.61 9.91
CA ASN A 796 26.11 0.84 10.22
C ASN A 796 26.30 2.15 11.00
N GLU A 797 25.55 3.19 10.65
CA GLU A 797 25.54 4.51 11.27
C GLU A 797 25.00 4.47 12.71
N GLU A 798 23.91 3.73 12.94
CA GLU A 798 23.33 3.55 14.26
C GLU A 798 24.26 2.73 15.17
N ILE A 799 24.85 1.64 14.66
CA ILE A 799 25.85 0.83 15.38
C ILE A 799 27.09 1.67 15.72
N TYR A 800 27.56 2.49 14.78
CA TYR A 800 28.68 3.41 15.02
C TYR A 800 28.34 4.46 16.07
N THR A 801 27.13 5.02 16.04
CA THR A 801 26.67 5.97 17.07
C THR A 801 26.58 5.32 18.45
N ALA A 802 26.10 4.08 18.53
CA ALA A 802 26.08 3.29 19.77
C ALA A 802 27.50 3.02 20.31
N LYS A 803 28.45 2.72 19.41
CA LYS A 803 29.87 2.59 19.76
C LYS A 803 30.45 3.86 20.36
N ARG A 804 30.18 5.01 19.77
CA ARG A 804 30.60 6.31 20.29
C ARG A 804 29.97 6.59 21.66
N LEU A 805 28.67 6.31 21.84
CA LEU A 805 28.00 6.47 23.13
C LEU A 805 28.65 5.59 24.21
N ALA A 806 28.93 4.33 23.92
CA ALA A 806 29.56 3.41 24.86
C ALA A 806 30.97 3.86 25.27
N HIS A 807 31.84 4.19 24.31
CA HIS A 807 33.25 4.46 24.58
C HIS A 807 33.56 5.92 24.93
N GLU A 808 32.96 6.89 24.23
CA GLU A 808 33.27 8.31 24.42
C GLU A 808 32.44 8.96 25.54
N VAL A 809 31.23 8.46 25.80
CA VAL A 809 30.30 9.07 26.76
C VAL A 809 30.23 8.26 28.06
N LEU A 810 29.84 6.98 27.97
CA LEU A 810 29.69 6.10 29.13
C LEU A 810 31.02 5.53 29.62
N HIS A 811 32.05 5.53 28.77
CA HIS A 811 33.38 4.96 29.03
C HIS A 811 33.35 3.48 29.44
N THR A 812 32.35 2.73 28.96
CA THR A 812 32.25 1.30 29.23
C THR A 812 33.04 0.49 28.18
N PRO A 813 33.79 -0.54 28.60
CA PRO A 813 34.35 -1.54 27.70
C PRO A 813 33.33 -2.62 27.30
N TRP A 814 32.13 -2.64 27.89
CA TRP A 814 31.09 -3.64 27.65
C TRP A 814 30.12 -3.22 26.56
N LEU A 815 30.64 -3.13 25.34
CA LEU A 815 29.86 -2.96 24.12
C LEU A 815 29.77 -4.30 23.37
N GLY A 816 28.55 -4.77 23.11
CA GLY A 816 28.32 -6.08 22.48
C GLY A 816 27.10 -6.15 21.58
N SER A 817 26.86 -7.34 21.06
CA SER A 817 25.63 -7.72 20.38
C SER A 817 25.35 -9.18 20.70
N LEU A 818 24.08 -9.54 20.87
CA LEU A 818 23.70 -10.87 21.31
C LEU A 818 23.75 -11.93 20.21
N ASN A 819 23.61 -11.51 18.95
CA ASN A 819 23.77 -12.39 17.78
C ASN A 819 25.25 -12.54 17.37
N ARG A 820 26.17 -11.75 17.95
CA ARG A 820 27.61 -11.87 17.69
C ARG A 820 28.17 -13.15 18.32
N LYS A 821 28.97 -13.90 17.56
CA LYS A 821 29.92 -14.90 18.05
C LYS A 821 31.32 -14.52 17.58
N ASN A 822 32.35 -14.67 18.40
CA ASN A 822 33.73 -14.48 17.93
C ASN A 822 34.05 -15.51 16.83
N GLY A 823 34.31 -15.04 15.62
CA GLY A 823 34.55 -15.91 14.47
C GLY A 823 35.99 -16.40 14.40
N GLY A 824 36.15 -17.71 14.21
CA GLY A 824 37.45 -18.37 14.12
C GLY A 824 38.24 -18.02 12.86
N LEU A 825 37.58 -17.43 11.85
CA LEU A 825 38.26 -17.01 10.62
C LEU A 825 39.36 -15.96 10.88
N GLN A 826 39.14 -15.04 11.84
CA GLN A 826 40.12 -14.00 12.16
C GLN A 826 41.44 -14.59 12.70
N ASP A 827 41.38 -15.68 13.46
CA ASP A 827 42.56 -16.31 14.06
C ASP A 827 43.47 -16.97 13.01
N VAL A 828 42.92 -17.32 11.84
CA VAL A 828 43.65 -17.98 10.74
C VAL A 828 43.94 -17.04 9.58
N LEU A 829 43.02 -16.13 9.26
CA LEU A 829 43.03 -15.30 8.05
C LEU A 829 43.26 -13.81 8.33
N GLY A 830 43.14 -13.36 9.58
CA GLY A 830 43.34 -11.98 10.03
C GLY A 830 42.07 -11.13 10.06
N ILE A 831 41.05 -11.49 9.27
CA ILE A 831 39.77 -10.78 9.19
C ILE A 831 38.60 -11.77 9.35
N ASP A 832 37.62 -11.44 10.20
CA ASP A 832 36.40 -12.23 10.40
C ASP A 832 35.31 -11.88 9.38
N ALA A 833 35.53 -12.24 8.11
CA ALA A 833 34.58 -11.99 7.03
C ALA A 833 34.70 -13.01 5.89
N SER A 834 33.63 -13.17 5.10
CA SER A 834 33.61 -14.02 3.89
C SER A 834 34.63 -13.53 2.87
N PRO A 835 35.67 -14.28 2.45
CA PRO A 835 36.69 -13.74 1.54
C PRO A 835 36.23 -13.53 0.09
N ASN A 836 35.11 -14.14 -0.31
CA ASN A 836 34.58 -14.08 -1.67
C ASN A 836 33.13 -13.57 -1.68
N THR A 837 32.61 -13.41 -2.90
CA THR A 837 31.23 -12.99 -3.19
C THR A 837 30.35 -14.19 -3.53
N LEU A 838 29.04 -14.03 -3.37
CA LEU A 838 28.04 -15.04 -3.64
C LEU A 838 27.91 -15.35 -5.14
N GLU A 839 28.14 -14.38 -6.01
CA GLU A 839 28.11 -14.57 -7.47
C GLU A 839 29.17 -15.58 -7.95
N GLU A 840 30.31 -15.65 -7.27
CA GLU A 840 31.39 -16.59 -7.62
C GLU A 840 30.98 -18.06 -7.46
N VAL A 841 29.97 -18.35 -6.62
CA VAL A 841 29.40 -19.70 -6.44
C VAL A 841 28.86 -20.26 -7.75
N LEU A 842 28.26 -19.44 -8.61
CA LEU A 842 27.68 -19.89 -9.88
C LEU A 842 28.71 -20.47 -10.85
N ARG A 843 30.00 -20.18 -10.65
CA ARG A 843 31.09 -20.54 -11.56
C ARG A 843 32.17 -21.41 -10.91
N THR A 844 32.03 -21.78 -9.65
CA THR A 844 32.98 -22.68 -8.98
C THR A 844 32.73 -24.15 -9.37
N GLN A 845 33.72 -25.03 -9.19
CA GLN A 845 33.60 -26.44 -9.59
C GLN A 845 33.14 -27.33 -8.44
N VAL A 846 33.51 -27.00 -7.21
CA VAL A 846 33.16 -27.77 -6.01
C VAL A 846 32.65 -26.82 -4.94
N ILE A 847 31.54 -27.18 -4.31
CA ILE A 847 30.95 -26.46 -3.18
C ILE A 847 30.90 -27.42 -2.00
N LEU A 848 31.54 -27.05 -0.89
CA LEU A 848 31.43 -27.76 0.37
C LEU A 848 30.52 -26.97 1.31
N LEU A 849 29.27 -27.42 1.48
CA LEU A 849 28.25 -26.79 2.31
C LEU A 849 28.23 -27.44 3.71
N ILE A 850 28.46 -26.67 4.76
CA ILE A 850 28.65 -27.20 6.12
C ILE A 850 27.70 -26.52 7.12
N GLY A 851 26.96 -27.34 7.86
CA GLY A 851 26.10 -26.94 8.97
C GLY A 851 24.93 -26.05 8.60
N SER A 852 24.50 -25.98 7.35
CA SER A 852 23.53 -24.99 6.91
C SER A 852 22.22 -25.61 6.44
N GLN A 853 21.09 -25.16 7.01
CA GLN A 853 19.77 -25.33 6.40
C GLN A 853 19.54 -24.22 5.37
N ILE A 854 20.38 -24.19 4.34
CA ILE A 854 20.55 -23.00 3.48
C ILE A 854 19.24 -22.55 2.81
N MET A 855 18.31 -23.45 2.50
CA MET A 855 17.01 -23.08 1.91
C MET A 855 16.04 -22.43 2.92
N ARG A 856 16.16 -22.76 4.20
CA ARG A 856 15.35 -22.21 5.29
C ARG A 856 15.91 -20.88 5.78
N ASP A 857 17.21 -20.86 6.10
CA ASP A 857 17.85 -19.71 6.73
C ASP A 857 18.29 -18.66 5.70
N HIS A 858 18.82 -19.08 4.55
CA HIS A 858 19.44 -18.22 3.52
C HIS A 858 18.98 -18.56 2.10
N ALA A 859 17.66 -18.66 1.89
CA ALA A 859 17.06 -19.25 0.69
C ALA A 859 17.67 -18.79 -0.64
N MET A 860 17.97 -17.49 -0.79
CA MET A 860 18.55 -16.97 -2.04
C MET A 860 19.99 -17.42 -2.28
N ALA A 861 20.80 -17.59 -1.23
CA ALA A 861 22.10 -18.25 -1.34
C ALA A 861 21.92 -19.73 -1.73
N GLY A 862 20.92 -20.40 -1.16
CA GLY A 862 20.54 -21.77 -1.51
C GLY A 862 20.14 -21.94 -2.97
N VAL A 863 19.34 -21.00 -3.51
CA VAL A 863 18.96 -20.96 -4.93
C VAL A 863 20.20 -20.85 -5.82
N LYS A 864 21.17 -19.98 -5.48
CA LYS A 864 22.42 -19.86 -6.25
C LYS A 864 23.30 -21.11 -6.17
N VAL A 865 23.41 -21.74 -5.00
CA VAL A 865 24.08 -23.05 -4.86
C VAL A 865 23.40 -24.09 -5.74
N ARG A 866 22.07 -24.17 -5.73
CA ARG A 866 21.32 -25.09 -6.59
C ARG A 866 21.59 -24.84 -8.07
N LYS A 867 21.51 -23.58 -8.52
CA LYS A 867 21.81 -23.20 -9.92
C LYS A 867 23.24 -23.59 -10.31
N ALA A 868 24.21 -23.38 -9.42
CA ALA A 868 25.59 -23.80 -9.66
C ALA A 868 25.69 -25.33 -9.91
N VAL A 869 24.95 -26.13 -9.15
CA VAL A 869 24.95 -27.60 -9.28
C VAL A 869 24.20 -28.08 -10.52
N GLN A 870 22.93 -27.68 -10.66
CA GLN A 870 22.04 -28.21 -11.68
C GLN A 870 22.31 -27.63 -13.08
N GLU A 871 22.60 -26.33 -13.19
CA GLU A 871 22.76 -25.65 -14.48
C GLU A 871 24.23 -25.56 -14.92
N ASN A 872 25.14 -25.30 -13.96
CA ASN A 872 26.56 -25.09 -14.26
C ASN A 872 27.45 -26.32 -13.99
N GLY A 873 26.89 -27.39 -13.42
CA GLY A 873 27.58 -28.67 -13.22
C GLY A 873 28.58 -28.69 -12.06
N ALA A 874 28.44 -27.80 -11.06
CA ALA A 874 29.26 -27.83 -9.86
C ALA A 874 28.96 -29.09 -9.02
N GLN A 875 30.00 -29.67 -8.41
CA GLN A 875 29.84 -30.79 -7.49
C GLN A 875 29.57 -30.27 -6.07
N LEU A 876 28.42 -30.61 -5.51
CA LEU A 876 28.06 -30.26 -4.13
C LEU A 876 28.38 -31.39 -3.16
N ILE A 877 29.01 -31.03 -2.04
CA ILE A 877 29.26 -31.89 -0.88
C ILE A 877 28.59 -31.23 0.32
N THR A 878 27.75 -31.97 1.05
CA THR A 878 27.09 -31.46 2.26
C THR A 878 27.60 -32.17 3.52
N VAL A 879 27.83 -31.39 4.58
CA VAL A 879 28.22 -31.87 5.91
C VAL A 879 27.34 -31.19 6.95
N ASN A 880 26.22 -31.84 7.30
CA ASN A 880 25.16 -31.23 8.12
C ASN A 880 24.82 -32.11 9.34
N PRO A 881 24.34 -31.52 10.45
CA PRO A 881 23.94 -32.28 11.65
C PRO A 881 22.71 -33.17 11.41
N GLU A 882 21.91 -32.81 10.41
CA GLU A 882 20.69 -33.51 10.01
C GLU A 882 20.50 -33.40 8.49
N LYS A 883 19.53 -34.15 7.95
CA LYS A 883 19.21 -34.08 6.52
C LYS A 883 18.57 -32.73 6.20
N THR A 884 19.00 -32.11 5.11
CA THR A 884 18.53 -30.81 4.62
C THR A 884 18.08 -30.91 3.16
N LYS A 885 17.35 -29.90 2.68
CA LYS A 885 16.92 -29.83 1.27
C LYS A 885 18.10 -29.83 0.28
N ALA A 886 19.23 -29.24 0.66
CA ALA A 886 20.43 -29.19 -0.17
C ALA A 886 21.06 -30.59 -0.41
N ASP A 887 20.77 -31.57 0.46
CA ASP A 887 21.29 -32.93 0.30
C ASP A 887 20.71 -33.65 -0.92
N GLU A 888 19.55 -33.21 -1.44
CA GLU A 888 18.95 -33.75 -2.66
C GLU A 888 19.78 -33.40 -3.91
N TRP A 889 20.59 -32.34 -3.85
CA TRP A 889 21.47 -31.90 -4.94
C TRP A 889 22.92 -32.36 -4.74
N ALA A 890 23.23 -32.87 -3.54
CA ALA A 890 24.59 -33.21 -3.16
C ALA A 890 25.05 -34.51 -3.83
N THR A 891 26.28 -34.50 -4.34
CA THR A 891 26.95 -35.72 -4.83
C THR A 891 27.44 -36.58 -3.66
N ILE A 892 27.78 -35.95 -2.54
CA ILE A 892 28.18 -36.60 -1.29
C ILE A 892 27.46 -35.87 -0.16
N ASN A 893 26.73 -36.61 0.68
CA ASN A 893 26.14 -36.10 1.90
C ASN A 893 26.72 -36.83 3.11
N VAL A 894 27.10 -36.08 4.14
CA VAL A 894 27.66 -36.62 5.38
C VAL A 894 26.91 -36.02 6.56
N THR A 895 26.47 -36.90 7.45
CA THR A 895 25.92 -36.54 8.76
C THR A 895 26.89 -37.04 9.84
N PRO A 896 27.96 -36.28 10.14
CA PRO A 896 28.97 -36.74 11.08
C PRO A 896 28.44 -36.74 12.51
N GLU A 897 29.10 -37.48 13.41
CA GLU A 897 28.94 -37.21 14.84
C GLU A 897 29.31 -35.74 15.11
N ASN A 898 28.63 -35.10 16.06
CA ASN A 898 28.83 -33.68 16.34
C ASN A 898 30.14 -33.43 17.12
N GLN A 899 31.27 -33.75 16.50
CA GLN A 899 32.62 -33.66 17.05
C GLN A 899 33.57 -33.16 15.96
N LEU A 900 34.49 -32.26 16.34
CA LEU A 900 35.44 -31.65 15.41
C LEU A 900 36.39 -32.65 14.73
N SER A 901 36.44 -33.89 15.22
CA SER A 901 37.23 -35.01 14.67
C SER A 901 37.04 -35.18 13.17
N PHE A 902 35.81 -35.07 12.65
CA PHE A 902 35.57 -35.23 11.22
C PHE A 902 36.26 -34.15 10.36
N LEU A 903 36.28 -32.89 10.81
CA LEU A 903 37.01 -31.83 10.10
C LEU A 903 38.53 -32.02 10.25
N LYS A 904 38.99 -32.52 11.40
CA LYS A 904 40.41 -32.90 11.61
C LYS A 904 40.84 -34.02 10.65
N GLU A 905 39.97 -35.00 10.36
CA GLU A 905 40.24 -36.06 9.38
C GLU A 905 40.41 -35.54 7.94
N ILE A 906 39.61 -34.54 7.55
CA ILE A 906 39.75 -33.87 6.24
C ILE A 906 41.09 -33.15 6.16
N ALA A 907 41.45 -32.38 7.19
CA ALA A 907 42.72 -31.67 7.25
C ALA A 907 43.93 -32.64 7.24
N ALA A 908 43.86 -33.73 8.01
CA ALA A 908 44.89 -34.78 8.02
C ALA A 908 45.07 -35.41 6.63
N SER A 909 43.96 -35.70 5.93
CA SER A 909 43.98 -36.25 4.56
C SER A 909 44.66 -35.31 3.56
N LEU A 910 44.46 -33.99 3.68
CA LEU A 910 45.13 -33.01 2.83
C LEU A 910 46.65 -33.02 3.04
N ILE A 911 47.08 -33.11 4.31
CA ILE A 911 48.51 -33.19 4.65
C ILE A 911 49.13 -34.49 4.14
N GLU A 912 48.45 -35.64 4.31
CA GLU A 912 48.90 -36.94 3.79
C GLU A 912 49.03 -36.94 2.26
N LYS A 913 48.17 -36.19 1.57
CA LYS A 913 48.22 -35.99 0.11
C LYS A 913 49.37 -35.08 -0.36
N GLY A 914 50.04 -34.39 0.57
CA GLY A 914 51.16 -33.51 0.28
C GLY A 914 50.79 -32.05 0.08
N CYS A 915 49.59 -31.62 0.51
CA CYS A 915 49.22 -30.22 0.53
C CYS A 915 50.11 -29.46 1.54
N ASN A 916 50.90 -28.51 1.06
CA ASN A 916 51.81 -27.69 1.85
C ASN A 916 51.74 -26.23 1.37
N PRO A 917 50.90 -25.39 1.98
CA PRO A 917 50.69 -24.03 1.51
C PRO A 917 51.92 -23.15 1.73
N ALA A 918 52.19 -22.24 0.78
CA ALA A 918 53.20 -21.20 0.93
C ALA A 918 52.64 -20.04 1.78
N ALA A 919 53.52 -19.24 2.40
CA ALA A 919 53.15 -18.07 3.20
C ALA A 919 52.18 -18.35 4.37
N VAL A 920 52.51 -19.38 5.17
CA VAL A 920 51.77 -19.74 6.38
C VAL A 920 52.69 -19.84 7.60
N GLU A 921 52.14 -19.59 8.78
CA GLU A 921 52.71 -19.93 10.08
C GLU A 921 51.89 -21.04 10.74
N GLY A 922 52.49 -21.83 11.64
CA GLY A 922 51.78 -22.88 12.39
C GLY A 922 51.61 -24.23 11.68
N PHE A 923 52.01 -24.37 10.40
CA PHE A 923 51.85 -25.62 9.63
C PHE A 923 52.47 -26.85 10.30
N GLU A 924 53.74 -26.78 10.73
CA GLU A 924 54.42 -27.91 11.37
C GLU A 924 53.75 -28.33 12.69
N ALA A 925 53.24 -27.36 13.45
CA ALA A 925 52.53 -27.63 14.70
C ALA A 925 51.18 -28.32 14.45
N LEU A 926 50.42 -27.86 13.44
CA LEU A 926 49.16 -28.48 13.02
C LEU A 926 49.40 -29.90 12.48
N LYS A 927 50.44 -30.09 11.65
CA LYS A 927 50.83 -31.40 11.12
C LYS A 927 51.18 -32.40 12.21
N GLU A 928 51.94 -31.99 13.21
CA GLU A 928 52.28 -32.83 14.36
C GLU A 928 51.04 -33.18 15.20
N ASN A 929 50.09 -32.24 15.34
CA ASN A 929 48.83 -32.49 16.04
C ASN A 929 47.93 -33.51 15.33
N LEU A 930 47.94 -33.51 13.99
CA LEU A 930 47.08 -34.37 13.18
C LEU A 930 47.68 -35.73 12.80
N LYS A 931 48.94 -36.02 13.16
CA LYS A 931 49.67 -37.23 12.72
C LYS A 931 49.01 -38.57 13.09
N ASP A 932 48.28 -38.60 14.20
CA ASP A 932 47.63 -39.80 14.74
C ASP A 932 46.14 -39.89 14.36
N VAL A 933 45.61 -38.86 13.69
CA VAL A 933 44.23 -38.82 13.19
C VAL A 933 44.14 -39.72 11.96
N LYS A 934 43.35 -40.79 12.03
CA LYS A 934 43.11 -41.70 10.90
C LYS A 934 41.88 -41.25 10.12
N PRO A 935 42.02 -40.78 8.87
CA PRO A 935 40.87 -40.32 8.12
C PRO A 935 39.90 -41.45 7.77
N SER A 936 38.60 -41.19 7.90
CA SER A 936 37.56 -42.01 7.30
C SER A 936 37.65 -41.99 5.77
N THR A 937 37.03 -42.98 5.13
CA THR A 937 36.98 -43.09 3.66
C THR A 937 36.30 -41.85 3.06
N GLU A 938 35.25 -41.37 3.73
CA GLU A 938 34.48 -40.19 3.40
C GLU A 938 35.33 -38.92 3.50
N ALA A 939 36.03 -38.70 4.64
CA ALA A 939 36.89 -37.53 4.83
C ALA A 939 38.03 -37.47 3.79
N ALA A 940 38.68 -38.62 3.52
CA ALA A 940 39.74 -38.71 2.52
C ALA A 940 39.23 -38.40 1.10
N LYS A 941 38.02 -38.86 0.76
CA LYS A 941 37.38 -38.58 -0.52
C LYS A 941 37.02 -37.09 -0.67
N ILE A 942 36.45 -36.48 0.37
CA ILE A 942 36.12 -35.04 0.38
C ILE A 942 37.39 -34.20 0.23
N ALA A 943 38.43 -34.50 1.01
CA ALA A 943 39.73 -33.83 0.92
C ALA A 943 40.31 -33.90 -0.50
N ALA A 944 40.24 -35.07 -1.14
CA ALA A 944 40.73 -35.24 -2.49
C ALA A 944 39.96 -34.42 -3.53
N ILE A 945 38.62 -34.46 -3.49
CA ILE A 945 37.76 -33.69 -4.41
C ILE A 945 37.99 -32.19 -4.24
N TYR A 946 38.05 -31.72 -2.99
CA TYR A 946 38.24 -30.31 -2.68
C TYR A 946 39.62 -29.79 -3.11
N SER A 947 40.69 -30.56 -2.87
CA SER A 947 42.06 -30.17 -3.25
C SER A 947 42.28 -30.18 -4.77
N ASP A 948 41.72 -31.16 -5.48
CA ASP A 948 42.01 -31.38 -6.91
C ASP A 948 41.19 -30.47 -7.84
N ALA A 949 40.13 -29.86 -7.32
CA ALA A 949 39.30 -28.93 -8.07
C ALA A 949 40.10 -27.69 -8.50
N LYS A 950 39.84 -27.18 -9.71
CA LYS A 950 40.48 -25.93 -10.16
C LYS A 950 40.00 -24.73 -9.36
N SER A 951 38.78 -24.80 -8.82
CA SER A 951 38.15 -23.81 -7.98
C SER A 951 37.16 -24.51 -7.06
N ALA A 952 37.33 -24.35 -5.75
CA ALA A 952 36.41 -24.86 -4.76
C ALA A 952 36.08 -23.79 -3.72
N MET A 953 34.86 -23.81 -3.21
CA MET A 953 34.40 -22.88 -2.18
C MET A 953 33.78 -23.64 -1.01
N ILE A 954 33.99 -23.14 0.21
CA ILE A 954 33.31 -23.62 1.41
C ILE A 954 32.20 -22.62 1.75
N VAL A 955 30.98 -23.10 1.96
CA VAL A 955 29.84 -22.31 2.41
C VAL A 955 29.39 -22.84 3.75
N PHE A 956 29.24 -22.00 4.75
CA PHE A 956 28.80 -22.42 6.07
C PHE A 956 27.98 -21.35 6.77
N ASP A 957 27.19 -21.77 7.75
CA ASP A 957 26.34 -20.90 8.55
C ASP A 957 26.95 -20.66 9.93
N SER A 958 27.30 -19.42 10.25
CA SER A 958 27.92 -19.07 11.54
C SER A 958 26.96 -19.20 12.72
N LYS A 959 25.64 -19.21 12.47
CA LYS A 959 24.62 -19.44 13.49
C LYS A 959 24.65 -20.86 14.03
N THR A 960 25.12 -21.82 13.23
CA THR A 960 25.11 -23.24 13.55
C THR A 960 26.50 -23.80 13.85
N LEU A 961 27.58 -23.12 13.46
CA LEU A 961 28.95 -23.56 13.70
C LEU A 961 29.54 -23.00 14.99
N THR A 962 30.51 -23.74 15.55
CA THR A 962 31.40 -23.26 16.63
C THR A 962 32.60 -22.49 16.06
N SER A 963 33.20 -21.61 16.87
CA SER A 963 34.40 -20.86 16.49
C SER A 963 35.57 -21.79 16.11
N GLU A 964 35.73 -22.91 16.82
CA GLU A 964 36.72 -23.94 16.55
C GLU A 964 36.48 -24.65 15.22
N ALA A 965 35.22 -24.85 14.82
CA ALA A 965 34.88 -25.37 13.50
C ALA A 965 35.28 -24.37 12.41
N GLU A 966 34.98 -23.08 12.58
CA GLU A 966 35.39 -22.03 11.62
C GLU A 966 36.92 -21.98 11.44
N VAL A 967 37.69 -22.07 12.53
CA VAL A 967 39.16 -22.19 12.50
C VAL A 967 39.59 -23.37 11.62
N MET A 968 38.99 -24.54 11.82
CA MET A 968 39.35 -25.73 11.05
C MET A 968 38.97 -25.60 9.57
N LEU A 969 37.85 -24.96 9.24
CA LEU A 969 37.48 -24.68 7.85
C LEU A 969 38.46 -23.72 7.18
N ALA A 970 38.91 -22.68 7.89
CA ALA A 970 39.95 -21.78 7.39
C ALA A 970 41.27 -22.53 7.17
N ASN A 971 41.68 -23.39 8.12
CA ASN A 971 42.85 -24.25 7.96
C ASN A 971 42.73 -25.14 6.71
N ILE A 972 41.58 -25.80 6.50
CA ILE A 972 41.32 -26.66 5.34
C ILE A 972 41.45 -25.87 4.02
N ALA A 973 40.84 -24.68 3.95
CA ALA A 973 40.88 -23.83 2.76
C ALA A 973 42.32 -23.37 2.43
N VAL A 974 43.08 -22.97 3.45
CA VAL A 974 44.49 -22.57 3.31
C VAL A 974 45.36 -23.76 2.91
N LEU A 975 45.24 -24.91 3.59
CA LEU A 975 45.97 -26.15 3.27
C LEU A 975 45.76 -26.57 1.81
N ALA A 976 44.51 -26.55 1.34
CA ALA A 976 44.16 -26.95 -0.02
C ALA A 976 44.54 -25.92 -1.09
N GLY A 977 44.94 -24.69 -0.72
CA GLY A 977 45.19 -23.60 -1.67
C GLY A 977 43.93 -23.11 -2.39
N GLN A 978 42.77 -23.24 -1.76
CA GLN A 978 41.45 -22.84 -2.27
C GLN A 978 40.97 -21.55 -1.61
N ILE A 979 41.86 -20.56 -1.46
CA ILE A 979 41.57 -19.23 -0.88
C ILE A 979 42.44 -18.16 -1.53
N GLY A 980 42.01 -16.89 -1.50
CA GLY A 980 42.79 -15.73 -1.97
C GLY A 980 42.73 -15.51 -3.48
N ALA A 981 41.73 -16.08 -4.16
CA ALA A 981 41.53 -15.89 -5.60
C ALA A 981 40.05 -16.02 -5.99
N PRO A 982 39.65 -15.51 -7.17
CA PRO A 982 38.27 -15.63 -7.62
C PRO A 982 37.81 -17.08 -7.72
N ARG A 983 36.62 -17.37 -7.16
CA ARG A 983 35.97 -18.69 -7.04
C ARG A 983 36.68 -19.66 -6.11
N LYS A 984 37.61 -19.16 -5.28
CA LYS A 984 38.39 -19.93 -4.30
C LYS A 984 38.33 -19.22 -2.95
N GLY A 985 37.53 -19.76 -2.03
CA GLY A 985 37.53 -19.28 -0.65
C GLY A 985 36.32 -19.72 0.14
N LEU A 986 35.89 -18.88 1.09
CA LEU A 986 34.83 -19.19 2.04
C LEU A 986 33.67 -18.18 1.94
N LEU A 987 32.47 -18.66 2.21
CA LEU A 987 31.28 -17.85 2.44
C LEU A 987 30.73 -18.18 3.82
N LYS A 988 30.85 -17.22 4.73
CA LYS A 988 30.32 -17.27 6.09
C LYS A 988 28.96 -16.60 6.08
N LEU A 989 27.89 -17.39 5.97
CA LEU A 989 26.52 -16.89 6.14
C LEU A 989 26.36 -16.45 7.59
N GLN A 990 25.78 -15.27 7.80
CA GLN A 990 25.70 -14.64 9.13
C GLN A 990 24.28 -14.70 9.70
N PRO A 991 24.06 -14.51 11.02
CA PRO A 991 22.75 -14.72 11.62
C PRO A 991 21.65 -13.78 11.12
N GLN A 992 21.96 -12.49 10.90
CA GLN A 992 21.02 -11.44 10.47
C GLN A 992 21.58 -10.57 9.33
N ASN A 993 20.76 -9.65 8.82
CA ASN A 993 21.04 -8.79 7.67
C ASN A 993 22.31 -7.93 7.81
N ASN A 994 22.61 -7.39 9.00
CA ASN A 994 23.77 -6.51 9.20
C ASN A 994 24.83 -7.09 10.16
N SER A 995 24.79 -8.40 10.47
CA SER A 995 25.72 -8.99 11.44
C SER A 995 27.20 -8.88 11.01
N GLN A 996 27.47 -8.79 9.71
CA GLN A 996 28.84 -8.61 9.21
C GLN A 996 29.41 -7.24 9.57
N ALA A 997 28.58 -6.21 9.80
CA ALA A 997 29.05 -4.90 10.24
C ALA A 997 29.62 -4.92 11.66
N LEU A 998 29.09 -5.76 12.55
CA LEU A 998 29.53 -5.84 13.95
C LEU A 998 31.05 -6.04 14.11
N PRO A 999 31.68 -7.09 13.56
CA PRO A 999 33.14 -7.26 13.67
C PRO A 999 33.91 -6.15 12.95
N LEU A 1000 33.39 -5.62 11.83
CA LEU A 1000 34.04 -4.56 11.06
C LEU A 1000 34.03 -3.21 11.79
N LEU A 1001 33.02 -2.96 12.62
CA LEU A 1001 32.89 -1.77 13.46
C LEU A 1001 33.54 -1.95 14.85
N GLY A 1002 34.07 -3.14 15.14
CA GLY A 1002 34.77 -3.42 16.40
C GLY A 1002 33.86 -3.85 17.56
N ILE A 1003 32.70 -4.44 17.26
CA ILE A 1003 31.78 -5.00 18.25
C ILE A 1003 32.12 -6.48 18.48
N HIS A 1004 32.70 -6.78 19.64
CA HIS A 1004 33.32 -8.10 19.89
C HIS A 1004 32.69 -8.89 21.05
N LYS A 1005 31.93 -8.27 21.95
CA LYS A 1005 31.31 -8.98 23.08
C LYS A 1005 30.04 -9.69 22.63
N ASP A 1006 29.96 -10.98 22.93
CA ASP A 1006 28.79 -11.82 22.66
C ASP A 1006 27.82 -11.90 23.84
N ALA A 1007 26.68 -12.55 23.64
CA ALA A 1007 25.67 -12.75 24.68
C ALA A 1007 26.20 -13.48 25.91
N ALA A 1008 27.04 -14.49 25.73
CA ALA A 1008 27.57 -15.30 26.83
C ALA A 1008 28.44 -14.44 27.76
N ALA A 1009 29.35 -13.63 27.22
CA ALA A 1009 30.20 -12.74 27.98
C ALA A 1009 29.40 -11.71 28.79
N ILE A 1010 28.30 -11.18 28.23
CA ILE A 1010 27.41 -10.24 28.92
C ILE A 1010 26.66 -10.95 30.06
N LEU A 1011 26.01 -12.09 29.77
CA LEU A 1011 25.25 -12.84 30.77
C LEU A 1011 26.11 -13.36 31.92
N ASP A 1012 27.31 -13.86 31.64
CA ASP A 1012 28.22 -14.33 32.68
C ASP A 1012 28.69 -13.19 33.58
N SER A 1013 28.88 -11.98 33.02
CA SER A 1013 29.22 -10.79 33.80
C SER A 1013 28.05 -10.29 34.66
N ILE A 1014 26.81 -10.41 34.18
CA ILE A 1014 25.59 -10.16 34.98
C ILE A 1014 25.48 -11.16 36.14
N ARG A 1015 25.65 -12.45 35.87
CA ARG A 1015 25.60 -13.53 36.89
C ARG A 1015 26.70 -13.38 37.94
N ALA A 1016 27.88 -12.94 37.52
CA ALA A 1016 28.99 -12.62 38.42
C ALA A 1016 28.74 -11.36 39.27
N GLY A 1017 27.67 -10.60 38.98
CA GLY A 1017 27.32 -9.37 39.68
C GLY A 1017 28.20 -8.16 39.36
N HIS A 1018 29.02 -8.26 38.32
CA HIS A 1018 29.88 -7.16 37.84
C HIS A 1018 29.06 -6.11 37.11
N LEU A 1019 28.18 -6.54 36.19
CA LEU A 1019 27.23 -5.65 35.53
C LEU A 1019 26.03 -5.34 36.44
N LYS A 1020 25.73 -4.06 36.58
CA LYS A 1020 24.63 -3.49 37.36
C LYS A 1020 23.62 -2.74 36.49
N GLY A 1021 24.07 -2.19 35.36
CA GLY A 1021 23.20 -1.52 34.39
C GLY A 1021 23.32 -2.12 33.00
N LEU A 1022 22.20 -2.24 32.27
CA LEU A 1022 22.17 -2.66 30.88
C LEU A 1022 21.30 -1.72 30.04
N LEU A 1023 21.87 -1.21 28.95
CA LEU A 1023 21.15 -0.52 27.88
C LEU A 1023 21.03 -1.46 26.68
N LEU A 1024 19.84 -2.02 26.48
CA LEU A 1024 19.57 -3.05 25.47
C LEU A 1024 18.90 -2.41 24.24
N LEU A 1025 19.59 -2.37 23.10
CA LEU A 1025 19.12 -1.68 21.89
C LEU A 1025 18.73 -2.66 20.79
N GLY A 1026 17.42 -2.85 20.57
CA GLY A 1026 16.85 -3.64 19.47
C GLY A 1026 17.07 -5.15 19.58
N GLU A 1027 17.22 -5.65 20.81
CA GLU A 1027 17.54 -7.06 21.10
C GLU A 1027 16.70 -7.59 22.26
N ASP A 1028 16.52 -8.92 22.33
CA ASP A 1028 15.76 -9.60 23.38
C ASP A 1028 16.62 -10.67 24.09
N LEU A 1029 16.55 -10.73 25.43
CA LEU A 1029 17.25 -11.69 26.29
C LEU A 1029 16.27 -12.52 27.13
N PRO A 1030 16.69 -13.68 27.68
CA PRO A 1030 15.88 -14.37 28.66
C PRO A 1030 15.66 -13.51 29.92
N ALA A 1031 14.44 -13.01 30.08
CA ALA A 1031 14.08 -12.02 31.10
C ALA A 1031 14.48 -12.42 32.55
N GLN A 1032 14.52 -13.72 32.85
CA GLN A 1032 14.91 -14.23 34.17
C GLN A 1032 16.36 -13.90 34.55
N GLU A 1033 17.27 -13.83 33.58
CA GLU A 1033 18.69 -13.55 33.78
C GLU A 1033 18.96 -12.08 34.11
N LEU A 1034 17.98 -11.19 33.86
CA LEU A 1034 18.13 -9.75 34.01
C LEU A 1034 17.67 -9.22 35.39
N LYS A 1035 17.11 -10.08 36.25
CA LYS A 1035 16.53 -9.68 37.55
C LYS A 1035 17.55 -9.11 38.54
N SER A 1036 18.83 -9.38 38.36
CA SER A 1036 19.90 -8.92 39.24
C SER A 1036 20.46 -7.53 38.90
N LEU A 1037 19.98 -6.92 37.80
CA LEU A 1037 20.38 -5.56 37.41
C LEU A 1037 19.69 -4.51 38.29
N ASP A 1038 20.43 -3.45 38.62
CA ASP A 1038 19.91 -2.27 39.33
C ASP A 1038 19.17 -1.31 38.37
N PHE A 1039 19.47 -1.41 37.06
CA PHE A 1039 18.82 -0.63 36.01
C PHE A 1039 18.80 -1.36 34.67
N LEU A 1040 17.64 -1.43 34.03
CA LEU A 1040 17.45 -1.96 32.69
C LEU A 1040 16.71 -0.93 31.82
N MET A 1041 17.37 -0.48 30.75
CA MET A 1041 16.72 0.24 29.66
C MET A 1041 16.59 -0.70 28.46
N VAL A 1042 15.39 -0.76 27.88
CA VAL A 1042 15.13 -1.51 26.65
C VAL A 1042 14.62 -0.55 25.59
N MET A 1043 15.22 -0.62 24.42
CA MET A 1043 14.77 0.11 23.25
C MET A 1043 14.36 -0.87 22.16
N ASP A 1044 13.07 -0.96 21.87
CA ASP A 1044 12.51 -1.88 20.87
C ASP A 1044 11.21 -1.30 20.29
N SER A 1045 10.74 -1.85 19.18
CA SER A 1045 9.47 -1.52 18.54
C SER A 1045 8.26 -2.10 19.29
N HIS A 1046 8.43 -3.22 19.99
CA HIS A 1046 7.36 -3.97 20.65
C HIS A 1046 7.69 -4.24 22.12
N LEU A 1047 6.64 -4.45 22.93
CA LEU A 1047 6.80 -4.79 24.35
C LEU A 1047 7.15 -6.28 24.53
N THR A 1048 8.41 -6.64 24.24
CA THR A 1048 8.99 -7.97 24.45
C THR A 1048 8.97 -8.42 25.92
N GLU A 1049 9.23 -9.70 26.20
CA GLU A 1049 9.33 -10.18 27.59
C GLU A 1049 10.45 -9.48 28.37
N THR A 1050 11.56 -9.12 27.70
CA THR A 1050 12.61 -8.27 28.29
C THR A 1050 12.12 -6.85 28.54
N ALA A 1051 11.43 -6.25 27.57
CA ALA A 1051 10.89 -4.90 27.69
C ALA A 1051 9.89 -4.75 28.84
N LYS A 1052 9.07 -5.78 29.10
CA LYS A 1052 8.14 -5.81 30.25
C LYS A 1052 8.84 -5.72 31.60
N MET A 1053 10.12 -6.08 31.68
CA MET A 1053 10.94 -5.97 32.89
C MET A 1053 11.74 -4.66 32.99
N ALA A 1054 11.79 -3.86 31.94
CA ALA A 1054 12.60 -2.65 31.89
C ALA A 1054 12.15 -1.61 32.92
N ASP A 1055 13.09 -0.82 33.43
CA ASP A 1055 12.79 0.40 34.19
C ASP A 1055 12.38 1.53 33.25
N VAL A 1056 12.95 1.55 32.04
CA VAL A 1056 12.61 2.47 30.96
C VAL A 1056 12.50 1.70 29.65
N PHE A 1057 11.39 1.91 28.95
CA PHE A 1057 11.18 1.45 27.60
C PHE A 1057 11.19 2.64 26.64
N LEU A 1058 12.00 2.56 25.59
CA LEU A 1058 12.04 3.55 24.52
C LEU A 1058 11.57 2.90 23.20
N PRO A 1059 10.59 3.47 22.49
CA PRO A 1059 10.17 2.94 21.20
C PRO A 1059 11.29 3.11 20.17
N ALA A 1060 11.55 2.07 19.38
CA ALA A 1060 12.58 2.06 18.33
C ALA A 1060 11.98 2.13 16.91
N ALA A 1061 12.72 2.76 16.01
CA ALA A 1061 12.46 2.74 14.57
C ALA A 1061 12.76 1.36 14.01
N ILE A 1062 11.88 0.87 13.12
CA ILE A 1062 12.09 -0.39 12.41
C ILE A 1062 12.91 -0.16 11.13
N HIS A 1063 13.35 -1.23 10.47
CA HIS A 1063 14.17 -1.13 9.26
C HIS A 1063 13.55 -0.29 8.12
N ALA A 1064 12.22 -0.20 8.05
CA ALA A 1064 11.51 0.61 7.04
C ALA A 1064 11.46 2.11 7.39
N GLU A 1065 11.84 2.52 8.60
CA GLU A 1065 11.75 3.90 9.10
C GLU A 1065 13.11 4.54 9.40
N THR A 1066 14.17 3.87 8.97
CA THR A 1066 15.53 4.35 9.12
C THR A 1066 16.23 4.33 7.77
N GLU A 1067 17.36 5.01 7.72
CA GLU A 1067 18.20 5.11 6.53
C GLU A 1067 19.67 4.94 6.94
N GLY A 1068 20.52 4.62 5.98
CA GLY A 1068 21.95 4.43 6.21
C GLY A 1068 22.48 3.31 5.34
N THR A 1069 23.29 2.43 5.94
CA THR A 1069 23.93 1.34 5.21
C THR A 1069 23.81 0.02 5.96
N TYR A 1070 23.52 -1.07 5.22
CA TYR A 1070 23.71 -2.44 5.68
C TYR A 1070 24.92 -3.11 5.03
N THR A 1071 25.49 -4.07 5.73
CA THR A 1071 26.63 -4.88 5.32
C THR A 1071 26.23 -6.35 5.33
N SER A 1072 26.01 -6.90 4.14
CA SER A 1072 25.63 -8.31 3.98
C SER A 1072 26.79 -9.26 4.33
N PHE A 1073 26.52 -10.57 4.41
CA PHE A 1073 27.52 -11.59 4.74
C PHE A 1073 28.72 -11.65 3.78
N GLU A 1074 28.55 -11.22 2.53
CA GLU A 1074 29.61 -11.14 1.52
C GLU A 1074 30.34 -9.78 1.57
N ARG A 1075 30.16 -9.01 2.65
CA ARG A 1075 30.68 -7.65 2.86
C ARG A 1075 30.11 -6.61 1.90
N ARG A 1076 28.98 -6.90 1.26
CA ARG A 1076 28.35 -5.92 0.37
C ARG A 1076 27.73 -4.81 1.22
N LEU A 1077 28.19 -3.59 1.02
CA LEU A 1077 27.63 -2.36 1.56
C LEU A 1077 26.46 -1.94 0.66
N GLN A 1078 25.26 -1.90 1.25
CA GLN A 1078 24.00 -1.64 0.55
C GLN A 1078 23.32 -0.43 1.18
N PRO A 1079 22.97 0.60 0.39
CA PRO A 1079 22.17 1.71 0.88
C PRO A 1079 20.82 1.22 1.39
N LEU A 1080 20.44 1.67 2.58
CA LEU A 1080 19.11 1.50 3.14
C LEU A 1080 18.37 2.83 3.05
N THR A 1081 17.27 2.82 2.31
CA THR A 1081 16.40 3.99 2.13
C THR A 1081 15.31 4.01 3.19
N ASN A 1082 15.03 5.20 3.72
CA ASN A 1082 13.85 5.41 4.56
C ASN A 1082 12.57 5.24 3.73
N VAL A 1083 11.68 4.34 4.15
CA VAL A 1083 10.44 4.00 3.42
C VAL A 1083 9.22 4.64 4.08
N LEU A 1084 9.20 4.69 5.42
CA LEU A 1084 8.12 5.21 6.24
C LEU A 1084 8.64 6.31 7.18
N GLU A 1085 7.76 7.17 7.65
CA GLU A 1085 8.12 8.06 8.75
C GLU A 1085 8.16 7.30 10.08
N PRO A 1086 9.10 7.59 10.99
CA PRO A 1086 9.19 6.91 12.28
C PRO A 1086 7.91 7.10 13.11
N ALA A 1087 7.21 6.00 13.42
CA ALA A 1087 5.96 6.06 14.19
C ALA A 1087 6.10 6.71 15.58
N GLN A 1088 7.31 6.67 16.15
CA GLN A 1088 7.66 7.26 17.45
C GLN A 1088 8.30 8.65 17.38
N THR A 1089 8.23 9.34 16.23
CA THR A 1089 8.74 10.70 15.97
C THR A 1089 10.27 10.89 16.00
N MET A 1090 11.04 9.91 16.49
CA MET A 1090 12.51 9.95 16.54
C MET A 1090 13.14 8.71 15.91
N LYS A 1091 14.23 8.88 15.16
CA LYS A 1091 15.09 7.81 14.67
C LYS A 1091 15.98 7.25 15.79
N ASN A 1092 16.51 6.04 15.61
CA ASN A 1092 17.28 5.36 16.65
C ASN A 1092 18.55 6.14 17.06
N TRP A 1093 19.30 6.66 16.08
CA TRP A 1093 20.52 7.44 16.35
C TRP A 1093 20.25 8.78 17.05
N GLU A 1094 19.07 9.38 16.85
CA GLU A 1094 18.68 10.62 17.51
C GLU A 1094 18.48 10.41 19.01
N VAL A 1095 17.90 9.27 19.39
CA VAL A 1095 17.76 8.85 20.79
C VAL A 1095 19.13 8.77 21.46
N LEU A 1096 20.09 8.11 20.82
CA LEU A 1096 21.46 7.97 21.33
C LEU A 1096 22.16 9.33 21.46
N THR A 1097 22.00 10.20 20.46
CA THR A 1097 22.59 11.54 20.44
C THR A 1097 22.00 12.44 21.53
N LYS A 1098 20.69 12.34 21.80
CA LYS A 1098 20.06 13.06 22.91
C LYS A 1098 20.55 12.57 24.28
N ILE A 1099 20.73 11.26 24.49
CA ILE A 1099 21.33 10.73 25.73
C ILE A 1099 22.74 11.31 25.91
N ALA A 1100 23.55 11.33 24.86
CA ALA A 1100 24.89 11.91 24.88
C ALA A 1100 24.87 13.42 25.22
N ALA A 1101 23.93 14.17 24.64
CA ALA A 1101 23.75 15.60 24.91
C ALA A 1101 23.34 15.88 26.37
N ILE A 1102 22.43 15.08 26.95
CA ILE A 1102 22.03 15.18 28.37
C ILE A 1102 23.24 14.96 29.31
N LEU A 1103 24.16 14.06 28.91
CA LEU A 1103 25.43 13.81 29.59
C LEU A 1103 26.54 14.83 29.26
N ARG A 1104 26.18 15.94 28.61
CA ARG A 1104 27.08 17.07 28.24
C ARG A 1104 28.20 16.67 27.27
N LYS A 1105 27.96 15.67 26.43
CA LYS A 1105 28.83 15.26 25.33
C LYS A 1105 28.01 15.08 24.03
N PRO A 1106 27.44 16.16 23.48
CA PRO A 1106 26.60 16.05 22.28
C PRO A 1106 27.42 15.58 21.08
N PHE A 1107 26.84 14.70 20.26
CA PHE A 1107 27.34 14.45 18.91
C PHE A 1107 26.74 15.50 17.96
N ASP A 1108 27.57 16.11 17.12
CA ASP A 1108 27.14 17.16 16.20
C ASP A 1108 26.61 16.54 14.89
N TYR A 1109 25.49 15.83 15.02
CA TYR A 1109 24.82 15.14 13.91
C TYR A 1109 23.45 15.76 13.65
N GLY A 1110 23.27 16.33 12.45
CA GLY A 1110 21.95 16.80 11.98
C GLY A 1110 21.26 15.83 11.02
N THR A 1111 22.00 14.89 10.43
CA THR A 1111 21.50 13.95 9.43
C THR A 1111 22.28 12.63 9.49
N THR A 1112 21.69 11.54 8.99
CA THR A 1112 22.38 10.26 8.82
C THR A 1112 23.65 10.39 7.99
N ALA A 1113 23.63 11.21 6.93
CA ALA A 1113 24.81 11.47 6.08
C ALA A 1113 26.00 12.07 6.86
N ALA A 1114 25.75 12.87 7.90
CA ALA A 1114 26.82 13.37 8.78
C ALA A 1114 27.48 12.24 9.58
N ILE A 1115 26.68 11.25 10.02
CA ILE A 1115 27.17 10.05 10.71
C ILE A 1115 27.96 9.18 9.73
N THR A 1116 27.46 8.97 8.51
CA THR A 1116 28.15 8.23 7.45
C THR A 1116 29.51 8.85 7.13
N ALA A 1117 29.60 10.18 7.06
CA ALA A 1117 30.86 10.89 6.85
C ALA A 1117 31.84 10.70 8.03
N ASP A 1118 31.36 10.78 9.28
CA ASP A 1118 32.19 10.52 10.47
C ASP A 1118 32.67 9.06 10.52
N LEU A 1119 31.79 8.10 10.22
CA LEU A 1119 32.09 6.68 10.11
C LEU A 1119 33.20 6.43 9.07
N ALA A 1120 33.07 7.02 7.88
CA ALA A 1120 34.00 6.86 6.78
C ALA A 1120 35.42 7.38 7.10
N VAL A 1121 35.51 8.43 7.89
CA VAL A 1121 36.79 9.02 8.32
C VAL A 1121 37.44 8.18 9.41
N ASN A 1122 36.66 7.74 10.40
CA ASN A 1122 37.21 7.17 11.63
C ASN A 1122 37.28 5.63 11.65
N THR A 1123 36.73 4.95 10.64
CA THR A 1123 36.69 3.47 10.60
C THR A 1123 37.43 2.92 9.38
N PRO A 1124 38.46 2.06 9.57
CA PRO A 1124 39.19 1.45 8.46
C PRO A 1124 38.30 0.66 7.48
N GLY A 1125 38.58 0.79 6.19
CA GLY A 1125 37.86 0.13 5.10
C GLY A 1125 36.53 0.78 4.71
N TYR A 1126 36.09 1.81 5.44
CA TYR A 1126 34.90 2.61 5.13
C TYR A 1126 35.23 3.96 4.45
N GLN A 1127 36.50 4.19 4.12
CA GLN A 1127 36.93 5.43 3.45
C GLN A 1127 36.20 5.62 2.11
N GLY A 1128 35.38 6.66 2.01
CA GLY A 1128 34.59 6.98 0.81
C GLY A 1128 33.13 6.52 0.87
N LEU A 1129 32.66 5.93 1.97
CA LEU A 1129 31.27 5.48 2.13
C LEU A 1129 30.25 6.60 1.86
N GLN A 1130 30.56 7.84 2.23
CA GLN A 1130 29.70 9.00 2.02
C GLN A 1130 29.42 9.32 0.55
N SER A 1131 30.19 8.75 -0.39
CA SER A 1131 29.99 8.89 -1.83
C SER A 1131 29.12 7.78 -2.42
N LEU A 1132 28.68 6.81 -1.60
CA LEU A 1132 27.78 5.74 -2.00
C LEU A 1132 26.38 6.32 -2.16
N THR A 1133 25.95 6.57 -3.41
CA THR A 1133 24.65 7.20 -3.65
C THR A 1133 23.53 6.18 -3.80
N GLU A 1134 23.74 5.10 -4.57
CA GLU A 1134 22.68 4.11 -4.85
C GLU A 1134 23.22 2.69 -5.12
N GLU A 1135 24.36 2.53 -5.77
CA GLU A 1135 24.85 1.20 -6.16
C GLU A 1135 25.56 0.47 -5.01
N PRO A 1136 25.18 -0.79 -4.72
CA PRO A 1136 25.91 -1.59 -3.74
C PRO A 1136 27.39 -1.80 -4.10
N THR A 1137 28.25 -1.76 -3.10
CA THR A 1137 29.69 -1.99 -3.25
C THR A 1137 30.18 -2.98 -2.19
N PHE A 1138 31.48 -3.28 -2.12
CA PHE A 1138 32.05 -4.21 -1.16
C PHE A 1138 33.00 -3.51 -0.19
N TRP A 1139 32.97 -3.93 1.07
CA TRP A 1139 34.02 -3.63 2.03
C TRP A 1139 35.20 -4.62 1.85
N PRO A 1140 36.46 -4.17 1.94
CA PRO A 1140 36.90 -2.77 2.07
C PRO A 1140 36.65 -1.95 0.80
N LEU A 1141 36.25 -0.68 0.98
CA LEU A 1141 36.01 0.23 -0.14
C LEU A 1141 37.30 0.52 -0.91
N ASN A 1142 37.17 0.66 -2.23
CA ASN A 1142 38.27 0.91 -3.18
C ASN A 1142 39.29 -0.24 -3.30
N GLU A 1143 38.97 -1.43 -2.77
CA GLU A 1143 39.76 -2.64 -2.91
C GLU A 1143 39.03 -3.71 -3.74
N SER A 1144 39.69 -4.84 -3.97
CA SER A 1144 39.10 -6.00 -4.65
C SER A 1144 37.94 -6.58 -3.81
N PRO A 1145 36.80 -6.94 -4.43
CA PRO A 1145 35.72 -7.67 -3.74
C PRO A 1145 36.17 -9.01 -3.14
N VAL A 1146 37.20 -9.61 -3.74
CA VAL A 1146 37.86 -10.83 -3.26
C VAL A 1146 39.02 -10.45 -2.34
N LEU A 1147 38.97 -10.92 -1.09
CA LEU A 1147 40.02 -10.71 -0.10
C LEU A 1147 41.23 -11.63 -0.36
N TYR A 1148 42.36 -11.23 0.21
CA TYR A 1148 43.61 -11.99 0.26
C TYR A 1148 44.30 -12.23 -1.09
N THR A 1149 44.00 -11.43 -2.11
CA THR A 1149 44.71 -11.49 -3.41
C THR A 1149 46.16 -11.04 -3.32
N GLU A 1150 46.52 -10.23 -2.32
CA GLU A 1150 47.86 -9.68 -2.12
C GLU A 1150 48.53 -10.13 -0.79
N GLY A 1151 47.85 -10.98 -0.01
CA GLY A 1151 48.31 -11.45 1.30
C GLY A 1151 47.15 -11.58 2.31
N PHE A 1152 47.34 -12.39 3.35
CA PHE A 1152 46.35 -12.55 4.42
C PHE A 1152 46.27 -11.31 5.32
N GLY A 1153 45.20 -11.17 6.11
CA GLY A 1153 44.88 -9.98 6.92
C GLY A 1153 45.78 -9.72 8.13
N PHE A 1154 47.00 -10.27 8.15
CA PHE A 1154 48.01 -9.99 9.18
C PHE A 1154 49.10 -9.07 8.62
N GLU A 1155 49.84 -8.40 9.51
CA GLU A 1155 50.90 -7.45 9.12
C GLU A 1155 51.98 -8.05 8.20
N ASP A 1156 52.27 -9.36 8.33
CA ASP A 1156 53.27 -10.06 7.51
C ASP A 1156 52.68 -10.76 6.27
N GLY A 1157 51.36 -10.65 6.06
CA GLY A 1157 50.64 -11.22 4.93
C GLY A 1157 50.49 -12.75 4.96
N LYS A 1158 50.82 -13.42 6.07
CA LYS A 1158 50.77 -14.89 6.17
C LYS A 1158 49.57 -15.39 6.96
N ALA A 1159 48.95 -16.48 6.51
CA ALA A 1159 47.90 -17.15 7.28
C ALA A 1159 48.51 -17.86 8.52
N ARG A 1160 47.74 -17.93 9.61
CA ARG A 1160 48.18 -18.55 10.87
C ARG A 1160 47.39 -19.82 11.12
N LEU A 1161 47.94 -20.97 10.72
CA LEU A 1161 47.28 -22.25 10.96
C LEU A 1161 47.22 -22.53 12.48
N GLN A 1162 46.00 -22.72 12.99
CA GLN A 1162 45.75 -22.91 14.43
C GLN A 1162 45.48 -24.38 14.77
N ILE A 1163 45.73 -24.76 16.02
CA ILE A 1163 45.34 -26.06 16.58
C ILE A 1163 44.06 -25.85 17.40
N PRO A 1164 42.86 -26.19 16.89
CA PRO A 1164 41.64 -26.02 17.67
C PRO A 1164 41.53 -27.08 18.77
N SER A 1165 40.94 -26.65 19.89
CA SER A 1165 40.51 -27.51 21.00
C SER A 1165 39.49 -28.55 20.52
N ASP A 1166 39.30 -29.61 21.31
CA ASP A 1166 38.20 -30.53 21.07
C ASP A 1166 36.88 -29.84 21.40
N ALA A 1167 36.01 -29.74 20.40
CA ALA A 1167 34.71 -29.07 20.46
C ALA A 1167 33.70 -29.82 19.56
N SER A 1168 32.42 -29.45 19.66
CA SER A 1168 31.41 -29.82 18.68
C SER A 1168 31.61 -29.04 17.38
N ILE A 1169 31.16 -29.59 16.25
CA ILE A 1169 31.10 -28.84 14.98
C ILE A 1169 29.92 -27.86 15.02
N PHE A 1170 28.79 -28.36 15.51
CA PHE A 1170 27.49 -27.70 15.44
C PHE A 1170 26.97 -27.28 16.83
N GLU A 1171 26.41 -26.08 16.91
CA GLU A 1171 25.74 -25.51 18.08
C GLU A 1171 24.55 -24.66 17.62
N LYS A 1172 23.36 -24.88 18.19
CA LYS A 1172 22.15 -24.17 17.76
C LYS A 1172 22.02 -22.83 18.48
N GLN A 1173 21.95 -21.74 17.71
CA GLN A 1173 21.67 -20.40 18.22
C GLN A 1173 20.30 -19.89 17.76
N LEU A 1174 19.56 -19.24 18.67
CA LEU A 1174 18.30 -18.56 18.38
C LEU A 1174 18.59 -17.10 18.02
N SER A 1175 17.77 -16.51 17.14
CA SER A 1175 17.81 -15.08 16.87
C SER A 1175 17.32 -14.31 18.10
N THR A 1176 17.93 -13.17 18.38
CA THR A 1176 17.48 -12.24 19.44
C THR A 1176 16.52 -11.16 18.93
N HIS A 1177 16.17 -11.16 17.64
CA HIS A 1177 15.27 -10.16 17.08
C HIS A 1177 13.80 -10.58 17.15
N TYR A 1178 12.99 -9.77 17.82
CA TYR A 1178 11.59 -10.08 18.12
C TYR A 1178 10.74 -10.31 16.86
N ILE A 1179 10.79 -9.41 15.88
CA ILE A 1179 9.96 -9.50 14.66
C ILE A 1179 10.34 -10.73 13.84
N THR A 1180 11.64 -11.02 13.70
CA THR A 1180 12.12 -12.23 13.03
C THR A 1180 11.56 -13.47 13.71
N ASN A 1181 11.66 -13.55 15.03
CA ASN A 1181 11.13 -14.67 15.81
C ASN A 1181 9.60 -14.80 15.72
N LEU A 1182 8.88 -13.68 15.72
CA LEU A 1182 7.42 -13.66 15.58
C LEU A 1182 6.99 -14.20 14.21
N PHE A 1183 7.66 -13.80 13.14
CA PHE A 1183 7.40 -14.31 11.80
C PHE A 1183 7.74 -15.79 11.69
N MET A 1184 8.89 -16.23 12.22
CA MET A 1184 9.27 -17.64 12.21
C MET A 1184 8.27 -18.51 12.99
N LYS A 1185 7.81 -18.07 14.17
CA LYS A 1185 6.74 -18.76 14.92
C LYS A 1185 5.44 -18.86 14.13
N LYS A 1186 5.10 -17.84 13.34
CA LYS A 1186 3.94 -17.89 12.44
C LYS A 1186 4.13 -18.97 11.36
N LEU A 1187 5.30 -19.05 10.73
CA LEU A 1187 5.59 -20.10 9.76
C LEU A 1187 5.48 -21.50 10.39
N GLU A 1188 6.02 -21.68 11.59
CA GLU A 1188 5.93 -22.93 12.36
C GLU A 1188 4.47 -23.30 12.68
N ALA A 1189 3.67 -22.35 13.16
CA ALA A 1189 2.26 -22.56 13.49
C ALA A 1189 1.42 -22.95 12.26
N GLU A 1190 1.77 -22.43 11.09
CA GLU A 1190 1.13 -22.75 9.81
C GLU A 1190 1.72 -24.00 9.12
N GLY A 1191 2.79 -24.59 9.69
CA GLY A 1191 3.48 -25.76 9.14
C GLY A 1191 4.31 -25.49 7.88
N LEU A 1192 4.66 -24.22 7.63
CA LEU A 1192 5.40 -23.74 6.47
C LEU A 1192 6.92 -23.64 6.72
N ASP A 1193 7.39 -23.97 7.91
CA ASP A 1193 8.81 -23.98 8.29
C ASP A 1193 9.56 -25.25 7.86
N ARG A 1194 8.85 -26.21 7.26
CA ARG A 1194 9.30 -27.57 6.98
C ARG A 1194 10.22 -27.72 5.75
N HIS A 1195 10.38 -26.67 4.95
CA HIS A 1195 10.99 -26.72 3.61
C HIS A 1195 12.33 -25.98 3.52
#